data_AF-A0A553NU75-F1
#
_entry.id   AF-A0A553NU75-F1
#
_cell.length_a   1.000
_cell.length_b   1.000
_cell.length_c   1.000
_cell.angle_alpha   90.00
_cell.angle_beta   90.00
_cell.angle_gamma   90.00
#
_symmetry.space_group_name_H-M   'P 1'
#
loop_
_entity.id
_entity.type
_entity.pdbx_description
1 polymer ?
#
loop_
_entity_poly.entity_id
_entity_poly.type
_entity_poly.pdbx_seq_one_letter_code
_entity_poly.pdbx_strand_id
1 'polypeptide(L)'
;MVRPVSPGFVLWVGWVGLVWTATGPPFRDWNLPKAHLERSWGHRDACWGHEPDCSQSMGLDEIQCQPEYSHFHKRPAKSVFDDQSGFGYLRKMRSSVRPLCRSAGHPASSNLNCSDQLTFCQGRNLMIDFRPIMDIGRTLRYDMDVLKEGGIHGRCTLNRLFLQEHSNLMSPLQSWAPEVRYFQTDKVFFNGTDSRMCDVYVERPTILMKLDATVNMYHHFCDFFNLYLSLHLNGSDRMSPEAFSTDINILIWENIDYHSSFRPTFQAFTQHPLLDLRSFGAQRVCFRKLMLPALPRLIFGLYYNTPIIQGCRNSALFRAFSEFILHRLRIPERVETDSRQLRVTLLSRLTKHRRIINQEQLVAALNRETGYHVEVAYFTHKNPFEQQLRTIHSTDILIGLHGAGLTHMFFLPPWATVFELYNCEDAGCYQDLTHLCGLNYITWTNRTALFPQSEDPNLDSEHKGQPKFNNYAFDPLEFVRKVNEAGQLMIRKSVMLSLNPGKCLASTLSPKIDPVQEKLLEERCILVDENDRKIGSDSKRNCHTLDDRGQSPLHRAFSLFIFNENNEILMQQRSDDKITFPGLWTNTCCSHPLAVPEEQDVSNEAIGVRRAAQRRVLSELGILPEHCPIEKMVYLTRILYSAPSQCGQWGENELDYILFLKAKTLKFEPNPNEVKEVMFMKANQLDDFIQDRPNLTPWFALLARSFLPKWWAGVETIEQFKDHTSIHKFPSKS
;
A
#
# COMPACT_ATOMS: atom_id res chain seq x y z
N MET A 1 2.54 -55.02 -55.98
CA MET A 1 1.19 -54.65 -55.49
C MET A 1 1.20 -53.18 -55.11
N VAL A 2 0.32 -52.41 -55.77
CA VAL A 2 -0.34 -51.11 -55.48
C VAL A 2 0.29 -50.06 -54.52
N ARG A 3 0.39 -48.83 -55.07
CA ARG A 3 0.65 -47.43 -54.60
C ARG A 3 -0.24 -46.92 -53.43
N PRO A 4 -0.26 -45.60 -53.02
CA PRO A 4 0.56 -44.40 -53.36
C PRO A 4 1.07 -43.55 -52.15
N VAL A 5 2.21 -42.82 -52.27
CA VAL A 5 2.44 -41.37 -52.59
C VAL A 5 2.12 -40.35 -51.46
N SER A 6 3.14 -39.60 -51.05
CA SER A 6 3.02 -38.22 -50.53
C SER A 6 4.09 -37.33 -51.20
N PRO A 7 3.77 -36.09 -51.64
CA PRO A 7 4.72 -35.19 -52.29
C PRO A 7 5.26 -34.13 -51.32
N GLY A 8 6.52 -33.73 -51.53
CA GLY A 8 7.04 -32.46 -51.02
C GLY A 8 6.77 -31.31 -51.99
N PHE A 9 6.96 -30.06 -51.57
CA PHE A 9 7.35 -28.96 -52.46
C PHE A 9 7.98 -27.78 -51.71
N VAL A 10 8.82 -27.07 -52.47
CA VAL A 10 9.77 -26.01 -52.16
C VAL A 10 9.15 -24.62 -52.34
N LEU A 11 9.52 -23.69 -51.44
CA LEU A 11 9.75 -22.23 -51.53
C LEU A 11 9.25 -21.36 -52.71
N TRP A 12 8.84 -20.13 -52.31
CA TRP A 12 9.04 -18.77 -52.87
C TRP A 12 7.80 -17.91 -53.27
N VAL A 13 7.67 -16.80 -52.51
CA VAL A 13 7.15 -15.41 -52.76
C VAL A 13 5.66 -15.11 -52.95
N GLY A 14 5.19 -14.10 -52.19
CA GLY A 14 4.33 -13.07 -52.78
C GLY A 14 3.46 -12.23 -51.83
N TRP A 15 3.91 -10.99 -51.56
CA TRP A 15 3.11 -9.77 -51.29
C TRP A 15 2.50 -9.58 -49.88
N VAL A 16 3.11 -8.80 -48.99
CA VAL A 16 3.09 -7.31 -48.83
C VAL A 16 1.89 -6.81 -48.01
N GLY A 17 2.22 -6.34 -46.80
CA GLY A 17 1.75 -5.03 -46.33
C GLY A 17 0.47 -4.97 -45.52
N LEU A 18 0.57 -5.17 -44.20
CA LEU A 18 -0.04 -4.26 -43.23
C LEU A 18 0.75 -4.30 -41.93
N VAL A 19 1.68 -3.35 -41.87
CA VAL A 19 2.40 -2.91 -40.69
C VAL A 19 1.37 -2.45 -39.67
N TRP A 20 1.13 -3.23 -38.62
CA TRP A 20 0.63 -2.65 -37.38
C TRP A 20 1.81 -1.96 -36.72
N THR A 21 1.90 -0.65 -36.98
CA THR A 21 2.74 0.27 -36.23
C THR A 21 2.31 0.20 -34.76
N ALA A 22 3.02 -0.59 -33.97
CA ALA A 22 3.06 -0.44 -32.53
C ALA A 22 3.80 0.87 -32.18
N THR A 23 3.21 2.00 -32.54
CA THR A 23 3.61 3.32 -32.03
C THR A 23 2.91 3.55 -30.70
N GLY A 24 3.20 2.70 -29.73
CA GLY A 24 3.33 3.16 -28.35
C GLY A 24 4.71 3.79 -28.21
N PRO A 25 4.90 4.83 -27.38
CA PRO A 25 6.21 5.43 -27.23
C PRO A 25 7.23 4.35 -26.82
N PRO A 26 8.47 4.40 -27.32
CA PRO A 26 9.50 3.47 -26.89
C PRO A 26 9.63 3.61 -25.37
N PHE A 27 9.68 2.47 -24.67
CA PHE A 27 10.03 2.39 -23.25
C PHE A 27 11.37 3.09 -23.04
N ARG A 28 11.35 4.41 -22.83
CA ARG A 28 12.52 5.21 -22.51
C ARG A 28 12.84 4.96 -21.04
N ASP A 29 14.12 4.65 -20.79
CA ASP A 29 14.76 4.50 -19.48
C ASP A 29 14.21 5.47 -18.43
N TRP A 30 13.37 4.95 -17.53
CA TRP A 30 13.05 5.65 -16.30
C TRP A 30 14.17 5.35 -15.30
N ASN A 31 15.21 6.19 -15.29
CA ASN A 31 16.00 6.42 -14.09
C ASN A 31 15.09 7.18 -13.10
N LEU A 32 14.30 6.39 -12.36
CA LEU A 32 13.21 6.76 -11.45
C LEU A 32 13.75 7.54 -10.25
N PRO A 33 13.57 8.87 -10.22
CA PRO A 33 12.73 9.41 -9.15
C PRO A 33 11.64 10.38 -9.65
N LYS A 34 11.96 11.27 -10.61
CA LYS A 34 11.12 12.44 -10.91
C LYS A 34 9.78 12.11 -11.55
N ALA A 35 9.74 11.18 -12.49
CA ALA A 35 8.49 10.86 -13.19
C ALA A 35 7.55 9.94 -12.43
N HIS A 36 8.10 9.14 -11.52
CA HIS A 36 7.31 8.41 -10.53
C HIS A 36 6.75 9.38 -9.49
N LEU A 37 7.56 10.34 -9.01
CA LEU A 37 7.12 11.46 -8.17
C LEU A 37 6.00 12.29 -8.86
N GLU A 38 6.18 12.64 -10.13
CA GLU A 38 5.20 13.42 -10.90
C GLU A 38 3.93 12.64 -11.26
N ARG A 39 4.03 11.34 -11.59
CA ARG A 39 2.85 10.49 -11.90
C ARG A 39 2.06 10.08 -10.68
N SER A 40 2.73 9.59 -9.65
CA SER A 40 2.07 9.05 -8.47
C SER A 40 1.63 10.17 -7.51
N TRP A 41 2.24 11.36 -7.56
CA TRP A 41 2.00 12.41 -6.56
C TRP A 41 1.79 13.85 -7.11
N GLY A 42 1.77 14.06 -8.43
CA GLY A 42 1.12 15.22 -9.05
C GLY A 42 1.85 16.58 -9.04
N HIS A 43 3.13 16.67 -8.61
CA HIS A 43 3.86 17.94 -8.52
C HIS A 43 5.28 17.90 -9.16
N ARG A 44 5.65 18.96 -9.87
CA ARG A 44 6.98 19.10 -10.52
C ARG A 44 8.14 19.37 -9.55
N ASP A 45 7.82 19.83 -8.33
CA ASP A 45 8.76 20.19 -7.27
C ASP A 45 8.78 19.18 -6.11
N ALA A 46 8.18 17.99 -6.30
CA ALA A 46 8.12 16.94 -5.29
C ALA A 46 9.52 16.45 -4.87
N CYS A 47 9.68 16.17 -3.58
CA CYS A 47 10.90 15.62 -2.99
C CYS A 47 10.59 14.44 -2.06
N TRP A 48 11.59 13.62 -1.76
CA TRP A 48 11.39 12.43 -0.93
C TRP A 48 11.21 12.77 0.55
N GLY A 49 11.74 13.89 1.02
CA GLY A 49 11.62 14.35 2.42
C GLY A 49 12.92 14.22 3.22
N HIS A 50 13.94 13.55 2.68
CA HIS A 50 15.25 13.43 3.33
C HIS A 50 16.27 14.48 2.88
N GLU A 51 15.96 15.19 1.80
CA GLU A 51 16.80 16.24 1.24
C GLU A 51 16.77 17.51 2.11
N PRO A 52 17.90 18.22 2.26
CA PRO A 52 18.04 19.33 3.21
C PRO A 52 17.12 20.53 2.94
N ASP A 53 16.75 20.81 1.69
CA ASP A 53 15.84 21.91 1.35
C ASP A 53 14.48 21.41 0.80
N CYS A 54 14.08 20.20 1.19
CA CYS A 54 12.71 19.69 1.01
C CYS A 54 11.84 20.23 2.15
N SER A 55 10.88 21.11 1.84
CA SER A 55 9.89 21.54 2.84
C SER A 55 8.90 20.41 3.12
N GLN A 56 8.31 20.39 4.32
CA GLN A 56 7.28 19.41 4.68
C GLN A 56 6.09 19.41 3.72
N SER A 57 5.76 20.55 3.12
CA SER A 57 4.68 20.69 2.13
C SER A 57 5.02 20.11 0.74
N MET A 58 6.29 19.88 0.44
CA MET A 58 6.77 19.31 -0.83
C MET A 58 7.14 17.81 -0.70
N GLY A 59 7.21 17.31 0.53
CA GLY A 59 7.48 15.91 0.84
C GLY A 59 6.22 15.06 0.82
N LEU A 60 6.41 13.74 0.68
CA LEU A 60 5.33 12.75 0.72
C LEU A 60 4.73 12.64 2.12
N ASP A 61 3.57 13.26 2.33
CA ASP A 61 2.90 13.28 3.63
C ASP A 61 1.57 12.54 3.65
N GLU A 62 1.62 11.22 3.88
CA GLU A 62 0.46 10.34 3.96
C GLU A 62 0.33 9.61 5.30
N ILE A 63 1.18 9.98 6.27
CA ILE A 63 1.20 9.35 7.59
C ILE A 63 -0.10 9.69 8.32
N GLN A 64 -0.78 8.64 8.76
CA GLN A 64 -2.01 8.74 9.54
C GLN A 64 -1.73 8.26 10.96
N CYS A 65 -2.02 9.11 11.95
CA CYS A 65 -1.84 8.81 13.36
C CYS A 65 -3.15 9.04 14.12
N GLN A 66 -3.49 8.12 15.03
CA GLN A 66 -4.62 8.27 15.93
C GLN A 66 -4.33 9.35 17.01
N PRO A 67 -5.28 10.27 17.28
CA PRO A 67 -5.08 11.36 18.24
C PRO A 67 -4.72 10.89 19.66
N GLU A 68 -5.23 9.73 20.05
CA GLU A 68 -5.05 9.10 21.36
C GLU A 68 -3.56 8.94 21.73
N TYR A 69 -2.74 8.60 20.75
CA TYR A 69 -1.31 8.36 20.91
C TYR A 69 -0.47 9.64 20.78
N SER A 70 -1.08 10.77 20.40
CA SER A 70 -0.38 12.03 20.21
C SER A 70 -0.03 12.74 21.54
N HIS A 71 -0.80 12.52 22.61
CA HIS A 71 -0.62 13.17 23.91
C HIS A 71 0.51 12.57 24.76
N PHE A 72 0.97 11.35 24.46
CA PHE A 72 1.97 10.64 25.26
C PHE A 72 3.43 11.01 24.92
N HIS A 73 3.65 11.87 23.91
CA HIS A 73 4.99 12.19 23.42
C HIS A 73 5.25 13.69 23.36
N LYS A 74 6.48 14.09 23.71
CA LYS A 74 6.93 15.50 23.64
C LYS A 74 7.01 16.05 22.21
N ARG A 75 6.99 15.18 21.20
CA ARG A 75 7.04 15.52 19.77
C ARG A 75 5.78 14.98 19.08
N PRO A 76 5.27 15.63 18.02
CA PRO A 76 4.11 15.14 17.27
C PRO A 76 4.30 13.68 16.81
N ALA A 77 3.32 12.82 17.08
CA ALA A 77 3.41 11.38 16.80
C ALA A 77 3.79 11.08 15.33
N LYS A 78 3.23 11.86 14.41
CA LYS A 78 3.53 11.81 12.98
C LYS A 78 5.00 12.05 12.65
N SER A 79 5.63 13.04 13.28
CA SER A 79 7.06 13.31 13.11
C SER A 79 7.93 12.21 13.73
N VAL A 80 7.49 11.63 14.85
CA VAL A 80 8.19 10.48 15.48
C VAL A 80 8.12 9.26 14.55
N PHE A 81 6.97 8.99 13.96
CA PHE A 81 6.78 7.89 13.02
C PHE A 81 7.63 8.04 11.75
N ASP A 82 7.68 9.24 11.15
CA ASP A 82 8.56 9.55 10.00
C ASP A 82 10.04 9.35 10.34
N ASP A 83 10.46 9.84 11.50
CA ASP A 83 11.82 9.69 12.04
C ASP A 83 12.24 8.23 12.27
N GLN A 84 11.26 7.35 12.51
CA GLN A 84 11.46 5.94 12.85
C GLN A 84 11.38 5.02 11.64
N SER A 85 10.51 5.34 10.68
CA SER A 85 10.13 4.41 9.62
C SER A 85 9.98 5.04 8.23
N GLY A 86 10.00 6.36 8.13
CA GLY A 86 9.84 7.12 6.90
C GLY A 86 11.15 7.69 6.36
N PHE A 87 11.05 8.68 5.48
CA PHE A 87 12.20 9.39 4.94
C PHE A 87 12.91 10.26 5.99
N GLY A 88 12.26 10.57 7.12
CA GLY A 88 12.91 11.14 8.29
C GLY A 88 14.04 10.30 8.86
N TYR A 89 13.95 8.97 8.78
CA TYR A 89 15.06 8.07 9.14
C TYR A 89 16.29 8.31 8.24
N LEU A 90 16.07 8.37 6.92
CA LEU A 90 17.11 8.68 5.93
C LEU A 90 17.73 10.05 6.16
N ARG A 91 16.92 11.06 6.50
CA ARG A 91 17.38 12.42 6.81
C ARG A 91 18.42 12.42 7.94
N LYS A 92 18.17 11.64 9.00
CA LYS A 92 19.11 11.49 10.14
C LYS A 92 20.37 10.75 9.75
N MET A 93 20.25 9.66 8.99
CA MET A 93 21.42 8.90 8.54
C MET A 93 22.28 9.74 7.60
N ARG A 94 21.68 10.48 6.67
CA ARG A 94 22.37 11.41 5.76
C ARG A 94 23.08 12.52 6.52
N SER A 95 22.42 13.11 7.52
CA SER A 95 22.98 14.21 8.31
C SER A 95 24.14 13.79 9.21
N SER A 96 24.33 12.49 9.48
CA SER A 96 25.50 11.96 10.20
C SER A 96 26.66 11.58 9.29
N VAL A 97 26.50 11.58 7.97
CA VAL A 97 27.60 11.25 7.05
C VAL A 97 28.71 12.31 7.16
N ARG A 98 29.93 11.86 7.45
CA ARG A 98 31.14 12.69 7.57
C ARG A 98 32.31 12.07 6.79
N PRO A 99 33.28 12.89 6.33
CA PRO A 99 34.47 12.36 5.69
C PRO A 99 35.38 11.66 6.70
N LEU A 100 35.51 10.35 6.55
CA LEU A 100 36.50 9.51 7.23
C LEU A 100 37.88 9.67 6.58
N CYS A 101 37.93 9.77 5.25
CA CYS A 101 39.14 9.86 4.43
C CYS A 101 38.97 11.02 3.44
N ARG A 102 39.72 12.11 3.63
CA ARG A 102 39.62 13.33 2.80
C ARG A 102 40.61 13.33 1.65
N SER A 103 40.13 13.62 0.44
CA SER A 103 40.97 13.72 -0.75
C SER A 103 42.07 14.76 -0.57
N ALA A 104 43.28 14.44 -1.05
CA ALA A 104 44.44 15.34 -1.04
C ALA A 104 44.42 16.37 -2.19
N GLY A 105 43.26 16.62 -2.81
CA GLY A 105 43.09 17.60 -3.89
C GLY A 105 43.42 17.09 -5.30
N HIS A 106 43.79 15.81 -5.46
CA HIS A 106 44.10 15.20 -6.76
C HIS A 106 42.96 14.27 -7.22
N PRO A 107 42.64 14.16 -8.53
CA PRO A 107 41.56 13.28 -9.04
C PRO A 107 41.77 11.78 -8.75
N ALA A 108 43.02 11.38 -8.58
CA ALA A 108 43.44 10.02 -8.18
C ALA A 108 43.47 9.81 -6.66
N SER A 109 43.21 10.83 -5.85
CA SER A 109 43.13 10.67 -4.40
C SER A 109 41.87 9.92 -4.01
N SER A 110 41.97 9.18 -2.92
CA SER A 110 40.85 8.45 -2.35
C SER A 110 39.98 9.37 -1.52
N ASN A 111 38.71 9.03 -1.44
CA ASN A 111 37.83 9.56 -0.40
C ASN A 111 36.97 8.43 0.17
N LEU A 112 36.55 8.60 1.43
CA LEU A 112 35.60 7.72 2.09
C LEU A 112 34.78 8.55 3.06
N ASN A 113 33.48 8.58 2.84
CA ASN A 113 32.51 9.22 3.73
C ASN A 113 31.68 8.13 4.39
N CYS A 114 31.48 8.21 5.69
CA CYS A 114 30.72 7.22 6.46
C CYS A 114 29.72 7.91 7.39
N SER A 115 28.58 7.25 7.64
CA SER A 115 27.63 7.62 8.69
C SER A 115 28.15 7.23 10.08
N ASP A 116 27.42 7.66 11.11
CA ASP A 116 27.67 7.25 12.49
C ASP A 116 27.71 5.72 12.63
N GLN A 117 28.61 5.26 13.51
CA GLN A 117 28.86 3.85 13.79
C GLN A 117 29.22 3.03 12.53
N LEU A 118 29.69 3.68 11.46
CA LEU A 118 30.10 3.06 10.20
C LEU A 118 29.00 2.15 9.61
N THR A 119 27.75 2.54 9.79
CA THR A 119 26.57 1.78 9.34
C THR A 119 26.37 1.84 7.82
N PHE A 120 26.86 2.91 7.19
CA PHE A 120 26.90 3.13 5.75
C PHE A 120 28.19 3.87 5.40
N CYS A 121 28.82 3.53 4.28
CA CYS A 121 29.95 4.28 3.73
C CYS A 121 29.91 4.36 2.21
N GLN A 122 30.46 5.43 1.64
CA GLN A 122 30.68 5.58 0.21
C GLN A 122 32.03 6.25 -0.07
N GLY A 123 32.74 5.76 -1.07
CA GLY A 123 34.08 6.24 -1.38
C GLY A 123 34.49 6.06 -2.83
N ARG A 124 35.65 6.65 -3.16
CA ARG A 124 36.27 6.62 -4.49
C ARG A 124 37.73 6.23 -4.39
N ASN A 125 38.21 5.56 -5.43
CA ASN A 125 39.60 5.12 -5.58
C ASN A 125 40.10 4.34 -4.35
N LEU A 126 39.38 3.27 -3.98
CA LEU A 126 39.73 2.43 -2.82
C LEU A 126 40.33 1.12 -3.32
N MET A 127 41.36 0.62 -2.65
CA MET A 127 41.93 -0.71 -2.92
C MET A 127 41.50 -1.66 -1.80
N ILE A 128 41.08 -2.86 -2.17
CA ILE A 128 40.81 -3.98 -1.26
C ILE A 128 41.71 -5.15 -1.66
N ASP A 129 42.38 -5.75 -0.68
CA ASP A 129 43.22 -6.93 -0.87
C ASP A 129 42.43 -8.21 -0.59
N PHE A 130 42.04 -8.94 -1.65
CA PHE A 130 41.30 -10.19 -1.51
C PHE A 130 42.19 -11.42 -1.36
N ARG A 131 43.52 -11.31 -1.53
CA ARG A 131 44.47 -12.43 -1.42
C ARG A 131 44.32 -13.23 -0.12
N PRO A 132 44.15 -12.62 1.07
CA PRO A 132 44.02 -13.37 2.32
C PRO A 132 42.68 -14.10 2.51
N ILE A 133 41.69 -13.80 1.66
CA ILE A 133 40.30 -14.25 1.86
C ILE A 133 39.97 -15.49 1.00
N MET A 134 40.68 -15.68 -0.12
CA MET A 134 40.32 -16.67 -1.14
C MET A 134 40.39 -18.12 -0.68
N ASP A 135 41.28 -18.45 0.24
CA ASP A 135 41.47 -19.83 0.72
C ASP A 135 40.40 -20.25 1.76
N ILE A 136 39.46 -19.36 2.10
CA ILE A 136 38.42 -19.63 3.09
C ILE A 136 37.27 -20.43 2.45
N GLY A 137 37.35 -21.76 2.49
CA GLY A 137 36.34 -22.69 1.93
C GLY A 137 34.97 -22.73 2.64
N ARG A 138 34.53 -21.64 3.27
CA ARG A 138 33.26 -21.54 4.01
C ARG A 138 32.58 -20.18 3.78
N THR A 139 31.34 -20.04 4.23
CA THR A 139 30.60 -18.77 4.18
C THR A 139 31.22 -17.75 5.14
N LEU A 140 31.16 -16.47 4.76
CA LEU A 140 31.69 -15.33 5.53
C LEU A 140 30.59 -14.48 6.17
N ARG A 141 29.31 -14.83 5.93
CA ARG A 141 28.11 -14.08 6.31
C ARG A 141 28.11 -13.42 7.69
N TYR A 142 28.62 -14.12 8.71
CA TYR A 142 28.62 -13.66 10.10
C TYR A 142 30.03 -13.49 10.66
N ASP A 143 31.04 -13.54 9.78
CA ASP A 143 32.41 -13.33 10.18
C ASP A 143 32.68 -11.85 10.40
N MET A 144 33.50 -11.61 11.41
CA MET A 144 34.03 -10.32 11.76
C MET A 144 35.49 -10.25 11.31
N ASP A 145 35.94 -9.06 10.96
CA ASP A 145 37.33 -8.80 10.61
C ASP A 145 37.79 -9.67 9.44
N VAL A 146 36.96 -9.77 8.40
CA VAL A 146 37.33 -10.47 7.15
C VAL A 146 38.50 -9.74 6.51
N LEU A 147 38.42 -8.40 6.46
CA LEU A 147 39.58 -7.55 6.19
C LEU A 147 40.40 -7.37 7.46
N LYS A 148 41.66 -7.78 7.38
CA LYS A 148 42.66 -7.57 8.45
C LYS A 148 43.42 -6.26 8.23
N GLU A 149 44.42 -6.00 9.06
CA GLU A 149 45.36 -4.91 8.87
C GLU A 149 45.97 -4.96 7.45
N GLY A 150 45.81 -3.88 6.69
CA GLY A 150 46.21 -3.82 5.28
C GLY A 150 45.20 -4.41 4.29
N GLY A 151 43.97 -4.71 4.71
CA GLY A 151 42.92 -5.24 3.83
C GLY A 151 42.21 -4.18 2.99
N ILE A 152 42.19 -2.92 3.44
CA ILE A 152 41.57 -1.79 2.73
C ILE A 152 42.46 -0.55 2.80
N HIS A 153 42.68 0.05 1.63
CA HIS A 153 43.61 1.15 1.45
C HIS A 153 43.00 2.31 0.67
N GLY A 154 43.51 3.51 0.95
CA GLY A 154 43.29 4.67 0.09
C GLY A 154 44.34 5.76 0.31
N ARG A 155 44.54 6.60 -0.69
CA ARG A 155 45.41 7.77 -0.58
C ARG A 155 44.61 8.99 -0.15
N CYS A 156 44.64 9.29 1.15
CA CYS A 156 43.91 10.41 1.72
C CYS A 156 44.45 10.82 3.09
N THR A 157 43.93 11.93 3.61
CA THR A 157 44.09 12.28 5.02
C THR A 157 43.00 11.57 5.82
N LEU A 158 43.38 10.53 6.56
CA LEU A 158 42.48 9.74 7.41
C LEU A 158 42.18 10.47 8.73
N ASN A 159 40.90 10.58 9.05
CA ASN A 159 40.41 11.06 10.34
C ASN A 159 40.41 9.91 11.36
N ARG A 160 41.56 9.69 12.01
CA ARG A 160 41.74 8.59 12.98
C ARG A 160 40.83 8.71 14.21
N LEU A 161 40.57 9.93 14.68
CA LEU A 161 39.69 10.17 15.83
C LEU A 161 38.26 9.71 15.52
N PHE A 162 37.71 10.14 14.37
CA PHE A 162 36.39 9.70 13.93
C PHE A 162 36.32 8.18 13.74
N LEU A 163 37.37 7.56 13.17
CA LEU A 163 37.42 6.11 13.02
C LEU A 163 37.33 5.41 14.38
N GLN A 164 38.07 5.87 15.38
CA GLN A 164 38.09 5.28 16.72
C GLN A 164 36.75 5.47 17.45
N GLU A 165 36.19 6.67 17.43
CA GLU A 165 34.93 7.01 18.12
C GLU A 165 33.71 6.27 17.55
N HIS A 166 33.71 6.01 16.24
CA HIS A 166 32.58 5.39 15.53
C HIS A 166 32.79 3.90 15.18
N SER A 167 33.82 3.24 15.75
CA SER A 167 34.04 1.80 15.57
C SER A 167 33.58 0.95 16.77
N ASN A 168 32.76 1.50 17.66
CA ASN A 168 32.30 0.79 18.86
C ASN A 168 31.28 -0.32 18.55
N LEU A 169 30.47 -0.13 17.50
CA LEU A 169 29.49 -1.13 17.07
C LEU A 169 30.16 -2.24 16.26
N MET A 170 30.71 -3.25 16.94
CA MET A 170 31.37 -4.39 16.32
C MET A 170 30.38 -5.53 16.07
N SER A 171 29.71 -5.53 14.90
CA SER A 171 28.83 -6.64 14.48
C SER A 171 28.73 -6.76 12.96
N PRO A 172 28.72 -7.99 12.41
CA PRO A 172 28.96 -8.22 10.97
C PRO A 172 27.83 -7.70 10.08
N LEU A 173 26.62 -7.61 10.64
CA LEU A 173 25.40 -7.18 9.95
C LEU A 173 24.79 -5.90 10.55
N GLN A 174 25.54 -5.20 11.40
CA GLN A 174 25.13 -3.93 12.01
C GLN A 174 26.07 -2.79 11.66
N SER A 175 27.34 -3.07 11.37
CA SER A 175 28.31 -2.05 11.04
C SER A 175 29.38 -2.58 10.09
N TRP A 176 29.95 -1.68 9.28
CA TRP A 176 31.16 -1.92 8.50
C TRP A 176 32.44 -1.67 9.31
N ALA A 177 32.35 -1.23 10.56
CA ALA A 177 33.47 -1.10 11.49
C ALA A 177 34.42 -2.31 11.51
N PRO A 178 33.96 -3.57 11.47
CA PRO A 178 34.86 -4.74 11.48
C PRO A 178 35.83 -4.75 10.29
N GLU A 179 35.37 -4.27 9.13
CA GLU A 179 36.18 -4.27 7.90
C GLU A 179 36.92 -2.95 7.71
N VAL A 180 36.36 -1.84 8.18
CA VAL A 180 36.87 -0.47 7.92
C VAL A 180 37.83 0.01 9.01
N ARG A 181 37.79 -0.54 10.24
CA ARG A 181 38.68 -0.12 11.34
C ARG A 181 40.17 -0.27 11.02
N TYR A 182 40.50 -1.14 10.06
CA TYR A 182 41.86 -1.39 9.59
C TYR A 182 42.27 -0.56 8.37
N PHE A 183 41.53 0.50 8.05
CA PHE A 183 41.81 1.35 6.89
C PHE A 183 43.21 1.96 6.95
N GLN A 184 44.01 1.72 5.91
CA GLN A 184 45.36 2.23 5.78
C GLN A 184 45.49 3.32 4.71
N THR A 185 46.43 4.24 4.93
CA THR A 185 46.69 5.35 4.01
C THR A 185 47.99 5.14 3.25
N ASP A 186 47.92 5.13 1.92
CA ASP A 186 49.10 4.99 1.07
C ASP A 186 49.67 6.35 0.62
N LYS A 187 50.96 6.38 0.26
CA LYS A 187 51.66 7.57 -0.25
C LYS A 187 51.67 7.67 -1.79
N VAL A 188 51.25 6.62 -2.53
CA VAL A 188 51.37 6.49 -4.00
C VAL A 188 50.03 6.77 -4.72
N PHE A 189 50.04 7.31 -5.95
CA PHE A 189 48.83 7.72 -6.69
C PHE A 189 48.15 6.57 -7.45
N PHE A 190 46.82 6.56 -7.50
CA PHE A 190 46.02 5.77 -8.45
C PHE A 190 46.10 6.38 -9.87
N ASN A 191 47.10 6.03 -10.68
CA ASN A 191 47.18 6.52 -12.07
C ASN A 191 46.70 5.49 -13.11
N GLY A 192 46.06 4.40 -12.69
CA GLY A 192 45.55 3.33 -13.57
C GLY A 192 46.62 2.57 -14.37
N THR A 193 47.91 2.89 -14.16
CA THR A 193 49.04 2.35 -14.93
C THR A 193 50.19 1.86 -14.04
N ASP A 194 50.20 2.19 -12.75
CA ASP A 194 51.15 1.65 -11.77
C ASP A 194 50.66 0.28 -11.24
N SER A 195 51.08 -0.78 -11.93
CA SER A 195 50.81 -2.20 -11.62
C SER A 195 51.26 -2.66 -10.23
N ARG A 196 51.94 -1.81 -9.45
CA ARG A 196 52.39 -2.15 -8.10
C ARG A 196 51.28 -2.04 -7.04
N MET A 197 50.20 -1.30 -7.28
CA MET A 197 49.13 -1.10 -6.28
C MET A 197 47.96 -2.07 -6.42
N CYS A 198 47.49 -2.32 -7.64
CA CYS A 198 46.34 -3.20 -7.89
C CYS A 198 46.60 -4.11 -9.08
N ASP A 199 46.05 -5.32 -8.98
CA ASP A 199 46.07 -6.32 -10.03
C ASP A 199 44.86 -6.14 -10.96
N VAL A 200 43.73 -5.64 -10.42
CA VAL A 200 42.50 -5.35 -11.18
C VAL A 200 41.96 -3.97 -10.85
N TYR A 201 41.45 -3.28 -11.87
CA TYR A 201 40.75 -2.00 -11.75
C TYR A 201 39.29 -2.15 -12.16
N VAL A 202 38.38 -1.73 -11.28
CA VAL A 202 36.93 -1.76 -11.46
C VAL A 202 36.42 -0.33 -11.58
N GLU A 203 36.19 0.10 -12.83
CA GLU A 203 35.69 1.45 -13.15
C GLU A 203 34.19 1.62 -12.86
N ARG A 204 33.41 0.54 -13.04
CA ARG A 204 31.97 0.57 -12.77
C ARG A 204 31.70 0.73 -11.28
N PRO A 205 30.73 1.56 -10.86
CA PRO A 205 30.35 1.66 -9.46
C PRO A 205 29.99 0.29 -8.89
N THR A 206 30.53 -0.03 -7.73
CA THR A 206 30.36 -1.34 -7.10
C THR A 206 29.77 -1.19 -5.69
N ILE A 207 28.78 -2.01 -5.38
CA ILE A 207 28.19 -2.13 -4.05
C ILE A 207 28.66 -3.44 -3.42
N LEU A 208 29.21 -3.39 -2.21
CA LEU A 208 29.56 -4.60 -1.44
C LEU A 208 28.40 -4.99 -0.54
N MET A 209 27.84 -6.18 -0.69
CA MET A 209 26.62 -6.56 0.01
C MET A 209 26.85 -7.73 0.97
N LYS A 210 26.68 -7.47 2.27
CA LYS A 210 26.57 -8.51 3.30
C LYS A 210 25.09 -8.89 3.47
N LEU A 211 24.78 -10.18 3.44
CA LEU A 211 23.41 -10.70 3.46
C LEU A 211 23.04 -11.23 4.85
N ASP A 212 21.78 -11.12 5.25
CA ASP A 212 21.28 -11.72 6.50
C ASP A 212 21.07 -13.24 6.37
N ALA A 213 20.04 -13.65 5.63
CA ALA A 213 19.83 -15.06 5.30
C ALA A 213 18.99 -15.22 4.03
N THR A 214 19.47 -16.03 3.08
CA THR A 214 18.85 -16.19 1.76
C THR A 214 17.71 -17.22 1.71
N VAL A 215 17.39 -17.84 2.86
CA VAL A 215 16.54 -19.03 2.98
C VAL A 215 15.05 -18.74 2.88
N ASN A 216 14.61 -17.54 3.25
CA ASN A 216 13.20 -17.15 3.17
C ASN A 216 13.07 -15.64 3.01
N MET A 217 11.87 -15.21 2.58
CA MET A 217 11.60 -13.82 2.27
C MET A 217 11.76 -12.93 3.50
N TYR A 218 11.32 -13.37 4.68
CA TYR A 218 11.40 -12.58 5.90
C TYR A 218 12.84 -12.17 6.23
N HIS A 219 13.82 -13.06 6.08
CA HIS A 219 15.22 -12.70 6.32
C HIS A 219 15.90 -12.03 5.14
N HIS A 220 15.53 -12.36 3.91
CA HIS A 220 16.27 -11.83 2.77
C HIS A 220 15.79 -10.43 2.34
N PHE A 221 14.53 -10.08 2.62
CA PHE A 221 13.99 -8.80 2.17
C PHE A 221 14.49 -7.58 2.93
N CYS A 222 15.02 -7.75 4.15
CA CYS A 222 15.76 -6.68 4.81
C CYS A 222 17.02 -6.30 4.01
N ASP A 223 17.65 -7.24 3.31
CA ASP A 223 18.83 -6.96 2.49
C ASP A 223 18.46 -6.04 1.31
N PHE A 224 17.38 -6.35 0.59
CA PHE A 224 16.88 -5.53 -0.52
C PHE A 224 16.36 -4.17 -0.04
N PHE A 225 15.68 -4.14 1.10
CA PHE A 225 15.16 -2.91 1.67
C PHE A 225 16.30 -1.95 2.07
N ASN A 226 17.33 -2.46 2.76
CA ASN A 226 18.48 -1.65 3.16
C ASN A 226 19.39 -1.29 1.97
N LEU A 227 19.42 -2.12 0.91
CA LEU A 227 20.05 -1.73 -0.35
C LEU A 227 19.32 -0.55 -1.00
N TYR A 228 17.99 -0.60 -1.09
CA TYR A 228 17.17 0.50 -1.60
C TYR A 228 17.36 1.78 -0.77
N LEU A 229 17.35 1.66 0.56
CA LEU A 229 17.67 2.76 1.47
C LEU A 229 19.01 3.42 1.12
N SER A 230 20.03 2.60 0.87
CA SER A 230 21.39 3.07 0.58
C SER A 230 21.50 3.80 -0.76
N LEU A 231 20.63 3.50 -1.73
CA LEU A 231 20.59 4.25 -2.99
C LEU A 231 20.23 5.73 -2.76
N HIS A 232 19.35 6.03 -1.80
CA HIS A 232 19.01 7.42 -1.43
C HIS A 232 20.18 8.19 -0.81
N LEU A 233 21.15 7.47 -0.23
CA LEU A 233 22.37 8.03 0.35
C LEU A 233 23.52 8.12 -0.66
N ASN A 234 23.39 7.45 -1.81
CA ASN A 234 24.38 7.39 -2.87
C ASN A 234 24.31 8.66 -3.74
N GLY A 235 25.09 9.69 -3.38
CA GLY A 235 25.18 10.93 -4.15
C GLY A 235 25.30 12.18 -3.28
N SER A 236 25.93 13.22 -3.83
CA SER A 236 26.13 14.50 -3.14
C SER A 236 24.97 15.49 -3.30
N ASP A 237 24.15 15.34 -4.35
CA ASP A 237 23.15 16.35 -4.73
C ASP A 237 21.76 15.76 -4.98
N ARG A 238 20.74 16.62 -4.88
CA ARG A 238 19.33 16.28 -5.11
C ARG A 238 19.19 15.48 -6.40
N MET A 239 18.64 14.27 -6.32
CA MET A 239 18.17 13.57 -7.52
C MET A 239 19.26 13.20 -8.54
N SER A 240 20.51 12.94 -8.10
CA SER A 240 21.57 12.46 -9.00
C SER A 240 21.08 11.23 -9.79
N PRO A 241 20.98 11.29 -11.13
CA PRO A 241 20.51 10.18 -11.95
C PRO A 241 21.34 8.90 -11.76
N GLU A 242 22.57 9.04 -11.27
CA GLU A 242 23.47 7.92 -10.95
C GLU A 242 23.01 7.09 -9.76
N ALA A 243 22.26 7.67 -8.81
CA ALA A 243 21.90 7.02 -7.54
C ALA A 243 21.03 5.76 -7.73
N PHE A 244 20.16 5.77 -8.74
CA PHE A 244 19.26 4.67 -9.11
C PHE A 244 19.62 4.02 -10.45
N SER A 245 20.85 4.22 -10.93
CA SER A 245 21.33 3.55 -12.15
C SER A 245 21.40 2.04 -11.95
N THR A 246 20.99 1.27 -12.96
CA THR A 246 21.21 -0.19 -13.01
C THR A 246 22.59 -0.57 -13.54
N ASP A 247 23.36 0.39 -14.06
CA ASP A 247 24.74 0.18 -14.52
C ASP A 247 25.73 0.18 -13.33
N ILE A 248 25.51 -0.75 -12.40
CA ILE A 248 26.29 -0.92 -11.18
C ILE A 248 26.61 -2.40 -10.96
N ASN A 249 27.80 -2.69 -10.43
CA ASN A 249 28.12 -4.05 -9.97
C ASN A 249 27.59 -4.24 -8.55
N ILE A 250 27.09 -5.44 -8.26
CA ILE A 250 26.81 -5.89 -6.89
C ILE A 250 27.72 -7.07 -6.59
N LEU A 251 28.60 -6.89 -5.60
CA LEU A 251 29.53 -7.90 -5.11
C LEU A 251 28.99 -8.45 -3.78
N ILE A 252 28.54 -9.70 -3.79
CA ILE A 252 28.10 -10.40 -2.59
C ILE A 252 29.34 -10.75 -1.76
N TRP A 253 29.33 -10.36 -0.48
CA TRP A 253 30.42 -10.56 0.46
C TRP A 253 30.49 -12.00 0.98
N GLU A 254 30.64 -12.94 0.05
CA GLU A 254 30.67 -14.39 0.29
C GLU A 254 31.69 -15.06 -0.63
N ASN A 255 32.24 -16.19 -0.19
CA ASN A 255 33.12 -17.04 -0.99
C ASN A 255 32.37 -18.21 -1.65
N ILE A 256 31.05 -18.09 -1.81
CA ILE A 256 30.18 -19.12 -2.41
C ILE A 256 29.18 -18.47 -3.37
N ASP A 257 28.69 -19.24 -4.33
CA ASP A 257 27.67 -18.78 -5.28
C ASP A 257 26.41 -18.34 -4.56
N TYR A 258 25.93 -17.15 -4.88
CA TYR A 258 24.64 -16.70 -4.39
C TYR A 258 23.50 -17.48 -5.04
N HIS A 259 22.79 -18.24 -4.19
CA HIS A 259 21.58 -18.97 -4.55
C HIS A 259 20.41 -18.57 -3.65
N SER A 260 19.31 -18.15 -4.27
CA SER A 260 18.03 -17.88 -3.61
C SER A 260 16.89 -17.86 -4.63
N SER A 261 15.68 -18.21 -4.19
CA SER A 261 14.46 -18.03 -4.99
C SER A 261 14.15 -16.55 -5.26
N PHE A 262 14.70 -15.63 -4.47
CA PHE A 262 14.53 -14.19 -4.62
C PHE A 262 15.64 -13.51 -5.43
N ARG A 263 16.52 -14.30 -6.08
CA ARG A 263 17.56 -13.77 -6.99
C ARG A 263 17.02 -12.77 -8.02
N PRO A 264 15.81 -12.95 -8.60
CA PRO A 264 15.27 -11.97 -9.55
C PRO A 264 15.14 -10.55 -9.01
N THR A 265 14.97 -10.36 -7.69
CA THR A 265 14.86 -9.03 -7.08
C THR A 265 16.08 -8.16 -7.37
N PHE A 266 17.27 -8.75 -7.57
CA PHE A 266 18.47 -8.00 -7.94
C PHE A 266 18.36 -7.27 -9.29
N GLN A 267 17.48 -7.73 -10.20
CA GLN A 267 17.24 -7.04 -11.47
C GLN A 267 16.66 -5.64 -11.28
N ALA A 268 16.08 -5.34 -10.10
CA ALA A 268 15.63 -3.99 -9.78
C ALA A 268 16.79 -3.02 -9.52
N PHE A 269 17.95 -3.55 -9.11
CA PHE A 269 19.10 -2.79 -8.67
C PHE A 269 20.25 -2.80 -9.70
N THR A 270 20.42 -3.89 -10.45
CA THR A 270 21.51 -4.03 -11.41
C THR A 270 21.07 -4.78 -12.67
N GLN A 271 21.61 -4.38 -13.82
CA GLN A 271 21.50 -5.13 -15.08
C GLN A 271 22.65 -6.13 -15.29
N HIS A 272 23.62 -6.15 -14.38
CA HIS A 272 24.83 -6.97 -14.47
C HIS A 272 24.70 -8.25 -13.65
N PRO A 273 25.42 -9.33 -14.01
CA PRO A 273 25.52 -10.51 -13.17
C PRO A 273 26.06 -10.16 -11.77
N LEU A 274 25.55 -10.85 -10.75
CA LEU A 274 26.09 -10.75 -9.40
C LEU A 274 27.53 -11.27 -9.38
N LEU A 275 28.40 -10.51 -8.74
CA LEU A 275 29.76 -10.91 -8.42
C LEU A 275 29.77 -11.49 -7.00
N ASP A 276 30.76 -12.33 -6.72
CA ASP A 276 31.13 -12.76 -5.37
C ASP A 276 32.65 -12.69 -5.22
N LEU A 277 33.19 -12.97 -4.03
CA LEU A 277 34.62 -12.78 -3.77
C LEU A 277 35.51 -13.65 -4.69
N ARG A 278 35.01 -14.79 -5.17
CA ARG A 278 35.76 -15.66 -6.11
C ARG A 278 35.88 -15.04 -7.49
N SER A 279 35.02 -14.08 -7.84
CA SER A 279 35.07 -13.37 -9.13
C SER A 279 36.38 -12.59 -9.33
N PHE A 280 37.08 -12.24 -8.24
CA PHE A 280 38.36 -11.55 -8.29
C PHE A 280 39.57 -12.45 -7.98
N GLY A 281 39.35 -13.65 -7.46
CA GLY A 281 40.46 -14.53 -7.07
C GLY A 281 41.41 -13.87 -6.07
N ALA A 282 42.65 -14.36 -6.00
CA ALA A 282 43.67 -13.84 -5.08
C ALA A 282 44.32 -12.57 -5.66
N GLN A 283 43.56 -11.48 -5.72
CA GLN A 283 43.98 -10.22 -6.35
C GLN A 283 43.73 -9.02 -5.44
N ARG A 284 44.56 -7.98 -5.62
CA ARG A 284 44.30 -6.63 -5.11
C ARG A 284 43.44 -5.88 -6.10
N VAL A 285 42.29 -5.39 -5.65
CA VAL A 285 41.27 -4.81 -6.53
C VAL A 285 41.05 -3.36 -6.17
N CYS A 286 41.20 -2.50 -7.17
CA CYS A 286 40.99 -1.07 -7.10
C CYS A 286 39.58 -0.72 -7.59
N PHE A 287 38.73 -0.19 -6.72
CA PHE A 287 37.39 0.28 -7.06
C PHE A 287 37.37 1.79 -7.28
N ARG A 288 36.90 2.23 -8.46
CA ARG A 288 36.74 3.65 -8.79
C ARG A 288 35.68 4.31 -7.93
N LYS A 289 34.53 3.66 -7.75
CA LYS A 289 33.44 4.05 -6.86
C LYS A 289 32.98 2.80 -6.09
N LEU A 290 32.97 2.88 -4.76
CA LEU A 290 32.60 1.78 -3.88
C LEU A 290 31.55 2.27 -2.86
N MET A 291 30.49 1.50 -2.69
CA MET A 291 29.48 1.73 -1.65
C MET A 291 29.41 0.53 -0.70
N LEU A 292 29.44 0.82 0.59
CA LEU A 292 29.16 -0.08 1.69
C LEU A 292 27.76 0.29 2.21
N PRO A 293 26.71 -0.45 1.81
CA PRO A 293 25.32 -0.12 2.10
C PRO A 293 24.98 -0.24 3.58
N ALA A 294 23.87 0.36 4.00
CA ALA A 294 23.20 0.05 5.25
C ALA A 294 22.98 -1.47 5.38
N LEU A 295 23.16 -1.99 6.59
CA LEU A 295 23.18 -3.43 6.85
C LEU A 295 21.83 -3.94 7.40
N PRO A 296 21.51 -5.23 7.20
CA PRO A 296 20.17 -5.74 7.44
C PRO A 296 19.72 -5.80 8.90
N ARG A 297 20.65 -5.81 9.87
CA ARG A 297 20.33 -6.00 11.31
C ARG A 297 20.62 -4.79 12.19
N LEU A 298 20.63 -3.59 11.61
CA LEU A 298 20.88 -2.33 12.32
C LEU A 298 20.08 -2.22 13.63
N ILE A 299 20.71 -1.72 14.69
CA ILE A 299 20.03 -1.41 15.95
C ILE A 299 19.10 -0.22 15.69
N PHE A 300 17.82 -0.37 16.02
CA PHE A 300 16.76 0.57 15.61
C PHE A 300 16.72 0.79 14.09
N GLY A 301 17.07 -0.26 13.34
CA GLY A 301 17.06 -0.28 11.89
C GLY A 301 15.67 -0.37 11.30
N LEU A 302 15.61 -0.24 9.98
CA LEU A 302 14.40 -0.49 9.22
C LEU A 302 14.25 -2.00 8.96
N TYR A 303 13.00 -2.47 8.91
CA TYR A 303 12.59 -3.87 8.80
C TYR A 303 12.64 -4.66 10.11
N TYR A 304 13.83 -4.84 10.71
CA TYR A 304 13.97 -5.58 11.98
C TYR A 304 13.87 -4.67 13.19
N ASN A 305 12.96 -4.99 14.11
CA ASN A 305 12.77 -4.25 15.36
C ASN A 305 12.64 -2.74 15.13
N THR A 306 12.04 -2.34 13.99
CA THR A 306 11.83 -0.93 13.69
C THR A 306 10.95 -0.35 14.80
N PRO A 307 11.48 0.57 15.60
CA PRO A 307 10.73 1.11 16.72
C PRO A 307 9.64 1.99 16.12
N ILE A 308 8.39 1.58 16.21
CA ILE A 308 7.28 2.37 15.69
C ILE A 308 6.40 2.82 16.85
N ILE A 309 6.12 4.11 16.84
CA ILE A 309 5.09 4.69 17.69
C ILE A 309 3.73 4.06 17.36
N GLN A 310 3.00 3.68 18.41
CA GLN A 310 1.68 3.08 18.27
C GLN A 310 0.67 4.07 17.67
N GLY A 311 -0.35 3.53 17.00
CA GLY A 311 -1.44 4.31 16.42
C GLY A 311 -1.10 5.06 15.13
N CYS A 312 0.13 4.94 14.62
CA CYS A 312 0.54 5.52 13.34
C CYS A 312 0.72 4.47 12.24
N ARG A 313 0.44 4.85 10.99
CA ARG A 313 0.55 4.00 9.79
C ARG A 313 0.90 4.80 8.54
N ASN A 314 1.12 4.09 7.43
CA ASN A 314 1.44 4.60 6.09
C ASN A 314 2.84 5.23 5.98
N SER A 315 3.90 4.41 6.04
CA SER A 315 5.24 4.91 5.74
C SER A 315 5.44 5.08 4.24
N ALA A 316 5.70 6.32 3.80
CA ALA A 316 6.03 6.63 2.42
C ALA A 316 7.26 5.87 1.92
N LEU A 317 8.24 5.61 2.79
CA LEU A 317 9.48 4.90 2.44
C LEU A 317 9.21 3.42 2.12
N PHE A 318 8.36 2.76 2.93
CA PHE A 318 8.01 1.36 2.72
C PHE A 318 7.19 1.16 1.45
N ARG A 319 6.28 2.10 1.16
CA ARG A 319 5.50 2.07 -0.08
C ARG A 319 6.38 2.32 -1.30
N ALA A 320 7.24 3.34 -1.25
CA ALA A 320 8.16 3.64 -2.33
C ALA A 320 9.09 2.46 -2.65
N PHE A 321 9.54 1.72 -1.63
CA PHE A 321 10.29 0.47 -1.83
C PHE A 321 9.47 -0.58 -2.59
N SER A 322 8.22 -0.82 -2.19
CA SER A 322 7.35 -1.78 -2.86
C SER A 322 7.12 -1.42 -4.33
N GLU A 323 6.73 -0.17 -4.57
CA GLU A 323 6.48 0.37 -5.91
C GLU A 323 7.74 0.31 -6.78
N PHE A 324 8.91 0.62 -6.21
CA PHE A 324 10.20 0.50 -6.89
C PHE A 324 10.45 -0.94 -7.38
N ILE A 325 10.26 -1.95 -6.52
CA ILE A 325 10.48 -3.35 -6.90
C ILE A 325 9.46 -3.80 -7.95
N LEU A 326 8.17 -3.54 -7.74
CA LEU A 326 7.10 -3.93 -8.66
C LEU A 326 7.32 -3.33 -10.05
N HIS A 327 7.63 -2.03 -10.10
CA HIS A 327 7.89 -1.31 -11.34
C HIS A 327 9.12 -1.87 -12.06
N ARG A 328 10.25 -2.03 -11.36
CA ARG A 328 11.51 -2.47 -11.96
C ARG A 328 11.48 -3.92 -12.44
N LEU A 329 10.74 -4.78 -11.75
CA LEU A 329 10.50 -6.15 -12.18
C LEU A 329 9.36 -6.27 -13.22
N ARG A 330 8.78 -5.14 -13.64
CA ARG A 330 7.70 -5.08 -14.64
C ARG A 330 6.52 -5.98 -14.26
N ILE A 331 6.17 -5.97 -12.98
CA ILE A 331 4.94 -6.60 -12.49
C ILE A 331 3.80 -5.69 -12.98
N PRO A 332 2.83 -6.23 -13.73
CA PRO A 332 1.74 -5.43 -14.27
C PRO A 332 0.92 -4.88 -13.11
N GLU A 333 0.59 -3.60 -13.20
CA GLU A 333 -0.46 -3.03 -12.36
C GLU A 333 -1.74 -3.84 -12.61
N ARG A 334 -2.48 -4.09 -11.54
CA ARG A 334 -3.82 -4.66 -11.68
C ARG A 334 -4.70 -3.62 -12.36
N VAL A 335 -4.94 -3.80 -13.65
CA VAL A 335 -6.14 -3.28 -14.30
C VAL A 335 -7.30 -3.95 -13.58
N GLU A 336 -8.27 -3.18 -13.07
CA GLU A 336 -9.49 -3.72 -12.46
C GLU A 336 -10.14 -4.70 -13.44
N THR A 337 -9.86 -5.99 -13.27
CA THR A 337 -10.51 -7.03 -14.06
C THR A 337 -11.92 -7.19 -13.53
N ASP A 338 -12.93 -6.94 -14.39
CA ASP A 338 -14.32 -7.43 -14.57
C ASP A 338 -15.02 -8.35 -13.54
N SER A 339 -14.39 -8.69 -12.43
CA SER A 339 -14.85 -9.68 -11.47
C SER A 339 -15.68 -9.00 -10.40
N ARG A 340 -16.99 -9.33 -10.35
CA ARG A 340 -17.87 -9.06 -9.20
C ARG A 340 -17.36 -9.71 -7.89
N GLN A 341 -16.32 -10.55 -7.95
CA GLN A 341 -15.77 -11.28 -6.81
C GLN A 341 -14.44 -10.70 -6.32
N LEU A 342 -14.26 -10.64 -5.01
CA LEU A 342 -13.00 -10.27 -4.35
C LEU A 342 -12.00 -11.42 -4.41
N ARG A 343 -10.74 -11.12 -4.73
CA ARG A 343 -9.67 -12.12 -4.86
C ARG A 343 -9.05 -12.42 -3.50
N VAL A 344 -9.26 -13.63 -3.01
CA VAL A 344 -8.72 -14.13 -1.74
C VAL A 344 -7.55 -15.06 -2.03
N THR A 345 -6.37 -14.74 -1.49
CA THR A 345 -5.21 -15.63 -1.57
C THR A 345 -4.95 -16.23 -0.21
N LEU A 346 -5.11 -17.55 -0.09
CA LEU A 346 -4.80 -18.31 1.10
C LEU A 346 -3.40 -18.93 0.99
N LEU A 347 -2.46 -18.45 1.80
CA LEU A 347 -1.10 -18.98 1.87
C LEU A 347 -1.09 -20.32 2.58
N SER A 348 -0.75 -21.37 1.84
CA SER A 348 -0.57 -22.71 2.36
C SER A 348 0.90 -23.07 2.53
N ARG A 349 1.18 -24.06 3.38
CA ARG A 349 2.55 -24.48 3.72
C ARG A 349 2.73 -25.97 3.45
N LEU A 350 3.86 -26.31 2.82
CA LEU A 350 4.29 -27.69 2.66
C LEU A 350 5.15 -28.20 3.84
N THR A 351 5.51 -27.33 4.78
CA THR A 351 6.31 -27.66 5.97
C THR A 351 5.57 -28.59 6.93
N LYS A 352 6.26 -29.39 7.74
CA LYS A 352 5.62 -30.30 8.72
C LYS A 352 4.81 -29.59 9.83
N HIS A 353 5.18 -28.36 10.16
CA HIS A 353 4.64 -27.58 11.28
C HIS A 353 3.94 -26.29 10.82
N ARG A 354 3.09 -25.72 11.69
CA ARG A 354 2.19 -24.59 11.40
C ARG A 354 1.40 -24.78 10.12
N ARG A 355 0.68 -25.90 10.01
CA ARG A 355 -0.29 -26.17 8.93
C ARG A 355 -1.71 -25.77 9.34
N ILE A 356 -2.52 -25.47 8.34
CA ILE A 356 -3.98 -25.35 8.46
C ILE A 356 -4.55 -26.76 8.24
N ILE A 357 -5.01 -27.41 9.30
CA ILE A 357 -5.43 -28.83 9.24
C ILE A 357 -6.70 -28.99 8.41
N ASN A 358 -7.69 -28.11 8.64
CA ASN A 358 -8.96 -28.15 7.95
C ASN A 358 -9.03 -27.19 6.75
N GLN A 359 -7.91 -26.97 6.06
CA GLN A 359 -7.80 -26.04 4.93
C GLN A 359 -8.91 -26.25 3.87
N GLU A 360 -9.15 -27.51 3.48
CA GLU A 360 -10.17 -27.83 2.48
C GLU A 360 -11.58 -27.42 2.93
N GLN A 361 -11.89 -27.55 4.23
CA GLN A 361 -13.17 -27.12 4.77
C GLN A 361 -13.31 -25.60 4.75
N LEU A 362 -12.24 -24.86 5.07
CA LEU A 362 -12.24 -23.38 5.03
C LEU A 362 -12.42 -22.86 3.60
N VAL A 363 -11.70 -23.45 2.64
CA VAL A 363 -11.82 -23.11 1.21
C VAL A 363 -13.21 -23.47 0.69
N ALA A 364 -13.74 -24.63 1.05
CA ALA A 364 -15.09 -25.02 0.68
C ALA A 364 -16.17 -24.11 1.28
N ALA A 365 -15.97 -23.61 2.51
CA ALA A 365 -16.87 -22.66 3.13
C ALA A 365 -16.88 -21.30 2.39
N LEU A 366 -15.71 -20.76 2.03
CA LEU A 366 -15.63 -19.52 1.25
C LEU A 366 -16.15 -19.68 -0.18
N ASN A 367 -15.90 -20.80 -0.85
CA ASN A 367 -16.38 -21.03 -2.21
C ASN A 367 -17.91 -21.15 -2.32
N ARG A 368 -18.63 -21.29 -1.20
CA ARG A 368 -20.10 -21.20 -1.17
C ARG A 368 -20.61 -19.76 -1.24
N GLU A 369 -19.76 -18.79 -0.89
CA GLU A 369 -20.06 -17.38 -1.00
C GLU A 369 -19.85 -16.92 -2.45
N THR A 370 -20.83 -16.22 -3.01
CA THR A 370 -20.75 -15.78 -4.42
C THR A 370 -19.79 -14.61 -4.64
N GLY A 371 -19.40 -13.91 -3.57
CA GLY A 371 -18.59 -12.69 -3.61
C GLY A 371 -17.07 -12.91 -3.62
N TYR A 372 -16.58 -14.15 -3.62
CA TYR A 372 -15.14 -14.44 -3.51
C TYR A 372 -14.62 -15.36 -4.61
N HIS A 373 -13.42 -15.04 -5.09
CA HIS A 373 -12.58 -15.94 -5.87
C HIS A 373 -11.38 -16.36 -5.01
N VAL A 374 -11.34 -17.62 -4.59
CA VAL A 374 -10.33 -18.13 -3.66
C VAL A 374 -9.21 -18.87 -4.39
N GLU A 375 -7.97 -18.43 -4.21
CA GLU A 375 -6.75 -19.08 -4.69
C GLU A 375 -5.93 -19.60 -3.50
N VAL A 376 -5.56 -20.88 -3.51
CA VAL A 376 -4.62 -21.44 -2.53
C VAL A 376 -3.21 -21.38 -3.10
N ALA A 377 -2.34 -20.58 -2.48
CA ALA A 377 -0.99 -20.35 -2.96
C ALA A 377 0.05 -21.14 -2.16
N TYR A 378 0.93 -21.84 -2.88
CA TYR A 378 2.08 -22.56 -2.33
C TYR A 378 3.38 -21.92 -2.79
N PHE A 379 3.87 -20.91 -2.07
CA PHE A 379 5.12 -20.24 -2.43
C PHE A 379 6.33 -21.10 -2.06
N THR A 380 6.99 -21.61 -3.10
CA THR A 380 8.16 -22.49 -3.02
C THR A 380 9.15 -22.11 -4.12
N HIS A 381 10.35 -22.70 -4.11
CA HIS A 381 11.34 -22.54 -5.18
C HIS A 381 10.86 -22.97 -6.57
N LYS A 382 9.75 -23.73 -6.66
CA LYS A 382 9.17 -24.16 -7.94
C LYS A 382 8.36 -23.06 -8.63
N ASN A 383 7.92 -22.06 -7.88
CA ASN A 383 7.17 -20.93 -8.41
C ASN A 383 8.13 -19.75 -8.51
N PRO A 384 8.48 -19.27 -9.73
CA PRO A 384 9.34 -18.11 -9.89
C PRO A 384 8.83 -16.92 -9.07
N PHE A 385 9.73 -16.13 -8.49
CA PHE A 385 9.36 -15.06 -7.58
C PHE A 385 8.45 -14.02 -8.26
N GLU A 386 8.68 -13.72 -9.53
CA GLU A 386 7.85 -12.82 -10.34
C GLU A 386 6.40 -13.33 -10.47
N GLN A 387 6.19 -14.65 -10.51
CA GLN A 387 4.85 -15.24 -10.48
C GLN A 387 4.19 -15.07 -9.11
N GLN A 388 4.96 -15.26 -8.03
CA GLN A 388 4.47 -15.01 -6.66
C GLN A 388 4.03 -13.54 -6.51
N LEU A 389 4.81 -12.59 -7.03
CA LEU A 389 4.46 -11.18 -7.05
C LEU A 389 3.19 -10.89 -7.86
N ARG A 390 2.98 -11.53 -9.01
CA ARG A 390 1.75 -11.36 -9.81
C ARG A 390 0.50 -11.83 -9.06
N THR A 391 0.57 -13.00 -8.41
CA THR A 391 -0.54 -13.49 -7.57
C THR A 391 -0.82 -12.48 -6.45
N ILE A 392 0.22 -12.05 -5.73
CA ILE A 392 0.08 -11.16 -4.57
C ILE A 392 -0.41 -9.77 -4.97
N HIS A 393 0.15 -9.17 -6.01
CA HIS A 393 -0.28 -7.86 -6.48
C HIS A 393 -1.71 -7.87 -7.05
N SER A 394 -2.27 -9.06 -7.34
CA SER A 394 -3.68 -9.23 -7.72
C SER A 394 -4.61 -9.55 -6.56
N THR A 395 -4.11 -9.63 -5.32
CA THR A 395 -4.86 -10.11 -4.15
C THR A 395 -5.56 -8.97 -3.41
N ASP A 396 -6.85 -9.15 -3.09
CA ASP A 396 -7.63 -8.20 -2.26
C ASP A 396 -7.55 -8.55 -0.77
N ILE A 397 -7.57 -9.85 -0.45
CA ILE A 397 -7.48 -10.36 0.91
C ILE A 397 -6.39 -11.43 0.96
N LEU A 398 -5.30 -11.16 1.68
CA LEU A 398 -4.23 -12.13 1.91
C LEU A 398 -4.45 -12.82 3.25
N ILE A 399 -4.60 -14.14 3.24
CA ILE A 399 -4.84 -14.95 4.43
C ILE A 399 -3.64 -15.87 4.65
N GLY A 400 -3.13 -15.95 5.88
CA GLY A 400 -2.03 -16.87 6.17
C GLY A 400 -1.75 -17.04 7.66
N LEU A 401 -1.03 -18.10 8.00
CA LEU A 401 -0.43 -18.28 9.32
C LEU A 401 0.83 -17.44 9.46
N HIS A 402 1.18 -17.07 10.70
CA HIS A 402 2.43 -16.39 11.02
C HIS A 402 3.64 -17.08 10.38
N GLY A 403 4.42 -16.32 9.61
CA GLY A 403 5.66 -16.77 9.00
C GLY A 403 5.98 -16.07 7.69
N ALA A 404 7.18 -16.34 7.15
CA ALA A 404 7.78 -15.62 6.03
C ALA A 404 6.94 -15.52 4.73
N GLY A 405 5.89 -16.34 4.60
CA GLY A 405 4.92 -16.19 3.51
C GLY A 405 4.15 -14.86 3.61
N LEU A 406 3.81 -14.40 4.81
CA LEU A 406 3.09 -13.14 5.01
C LEU A 406 3.92 -11.92 4.63
N THR A 407 5.26 -12.02 4.57
CA THR A 407 6.13 -10.95 4.06
C THR A 407 5.80 -10.53 2.63
N HIS A 408 5.05 -11.34 1.87
CA HIS A 408 4.53 -10.91 0.56
C HIS A 408 3.60 -9.69 0.67
N MET A 409 3.09 -9.36 1.86
CA MET A 409 2.25 -8.17 2.09
C MET A 409 2.86 -6.87 1.57
N PHE A 410 4.19 -6.75 1.51
CA PHE A 410 4.84 -5.57 0.94
C PHE A 410 4.32 -5.23 -0.45
N PHE A 411 3.91 -6.23 -1.23
CA PHE A 411 3.54 -6.12 -2.63
C PHE A 411 2.03 -6.18 -2.90
N LEU A 412 1.22 -6.21 -1.84
CA LEU A 412 -0.22 -6.13 -1.97
C LEU A 412 -0.65 -4.76 -2.51
N PRO A 413 -1.82 -4.69 -3.20
CA PRO A 413 -2.44 -3.42 -3.52
C PRO A 413 -2.67 -2.55 -2.26
N PRO A 414 -2.60 -1.22 -2.37
CA PRO A 414 -2.73 -0.33 -1.23
C PRO A 414 -4.05 -0.48 -0.46
N TRP A 415 -5.14 -0.95 -1.09
CA TRP A 415 -6.44 -1.19 -0.43
C TRP A 415 -6.55 -2.51 0.32
N ALA A 416 -5.64 -3.46 0.09
CA ALA A 416 -5.79 -4.84 0.53
C ALA A 416 -5.86 -5.02 2.05
N THR A 417 -6.42 -6.15 2.47
CA THR A 417 -6.48 -6.58 3.87
C THR A 417 -5.67 -7.86 4.09
N VAL A 418 -4.83 -7.87 5.12
CA VAL A 418 -4.14 -9.06 5.61
C VAL A 418 -4.92 -9.65 6.78
N PHE A 419 -5.21 -10.95 6.70
CA PHE A 419 -5.79 -11.74 7.77
C PHE A 419 -4.76 -12.77 8.28
N GLU A 420 -4.16 -12.48 9.43
CA GLU A 420 -3.26 -13.41 10.11
C GLU A 420 -4.06 -14.40 10.96
N LEU A 421 -4.09 -15.66 10.50
CA LEU A 421 -4.85 -16.74 11.12
C LEU A 421 -4.35 -17.12 12.51
N TYR A 422 -3.05 -17.03 12.75
CA TYR A 422 -2.50 -17.25 14.08
C TYR A 422 -1.18 -16.51 14.14
N ASN A 423 -1.05 -15.62 15.11
CA ASN A 423 0.09 -14.71 15.27
C ASN A 423 1.19 -15.22 16.21
N CYS A 424 1.11 -16.48 16.65
CA CYS A 424 2.06 -17.07 17.60
C CYS A 424 2.23 -16.26 18.89
N GLU A 425 1.15 -15.61 19.36
CA GLU A 425 1.13 -14.75 20.55
C GLU A 425 1.96 -13.46 20.42
N ASP A 426 2.42 -13.15 19.21
CA ASP A 426 3.10 -11.91 18.84
C ASP A 426 2.28 -11.18 17.78
N ALA A 427 1.24 -10.48 18.24
CA ALA A 427 0.37 -9.71 17.37
C ALA A 427 1.09 -8.55 16.68
N GLY A 428 2.13 -7.99 17.31
CA GLY A 428 2.84 -6.83 16.80
C GLY A 428 3.62 -7.14 15.53
N CYS A 429 4.32 -8.27 15.46
CA CYS A 429 5.28 -8.58 14.39
C CYS A 429 4.78 -8.30 12.96
N TYR A 430 3.64 -8.88 12.55
CA TYR A 430 3.10 -8.64 11.20
C TYR A 430 2.11 -7.48 11.14
N GLN A 431 1.43 -7.15 12.25
CA GLN A 431 0.57 -5.96 12.32
C GLN A 431 1.37 -4.68 12.04
N ASP A 432 2.55 -4.58 12.62
CA ASP A 432 3.48 -3.49 12.47
C ASP A 432 3.96 -3.34 11.02
N LEU A 433 4.35 -4.45 10.39
CA LEU A 433 4.71 -4.47 8.97
C LEU A 433 3.55 -4.06 8.05
N THR A 434 2.32 -4.51 8.35
CA THR A 434 1.14 -4.07 7.60
C THR A 434 0.87 -2.58 7.78
N HIS A 435 1.04 -2.03 8.99
CA HIS A 435 0.87 -0.61 9.25
C HIS A 435 1.92 0.24 8.54
N LEU A 436 3.17 -0.23 8.47
CA LEU A 436 4.24 0.40 7.70
C LEU A 436 3.90 0.46 6.20
N CYS A 437 3.41 -0.64 5.63
CA CYS A 437 2.92 -0.68 4.25
C CYS A 437 1.59 0.08 4.06
N GLY A 438 0.96 0.48 5.16
CA GLY A 438 -0.31 1.18 5.18
C GLY A 438 -1.52 0.31 4.94
N LEU A 439 -1.43 -1.02 4.99
CA LEU A 439 -2.48 -2.00 4.69
C LEU A 439 -3.50 -2.15 5.83
N ASN A 440 -4.65 -2.77 5.54
CA ASN A 440 -5.55 -3.22 6.61
C ASN A 440 -5.03 -4.53 7.21
N TYR A 441 -5.18 -4.71 8.53
CA TYR A 441 -4.80 -5.93 9.25
C TYR A 441 -5.94 -6.38 10.14
N ILE A 442 -6.24 -7.67 10.12
CA ILE A 442 -7.17 -8.32 11.05
C ILE A 442 -6.59 -9.65 11.56
N THR A 443 -7.05 -10.05 12.74
CA THR A 443 -6.85 -11.40 13.31
C THR A 443 -8.08 -11.79 14.13
N TRP A 444 -8.05 -12.97 14.77
CA TRP A 444 -9.17 -13.47 15.55
C TRP A 444 -9.38 -12.65 16.82
N THR A 445 -10.62 -12.19 17.01
CA THR A 445 -11.07 -11.58 18.27
C THR A 445 -11.44 -12.64 19.30
N ASN A 446 -11.97 -13.78 18.84
CA ASN A 446 -12.33 -14.91 19.70
C ASN A 446 -11.29 -16.03 19.58
N ARG A 447 -10.50 -16.24 20.64
CA ARG A 447 -9.48 -17.31 20.69
C ARG A 447 -10.07 -18.72 20.76
N THR A 448 -11.36 -18.88 21.10
CA THR A 448 -12.00 -20.21 21.15
C THR A 448 -12.30 -20.78 19.76
N ALA A 449 -12.17 -19.99 18.71
CA ALA A 449 -12.27 -20.44 17.31
C ALA A 449 -10.97 -21.08 16.78
N LEU A 450 -9.93 -21.17 17.63
CA LEU A 450 -8.61 -21.70 17.30
C LEU A 450 -8.41 -23.07 17.97
N PHE A 451 -8.25 -24.12 17.19
CA PHE A 451 -8.09 -25.48 17.70
C PHE A 451 -6.65 -25.98 17.44
N PRO A 452 -5.74 -25.89 18.42
CA PRO A 452 -4.41 -26.46 18.28
C PRO A 452 -4.47 -27.99 18.23
N GLN A 453 -3.66 -28.61 17.39
CA GLN A 453 -3.48 -30.06 17.42
C GLN A 453 -2.75 -30.46 18.71
N SER A 454 -3.38 -31.31 19.52
CA SER A 454 -2.93 -31.67 20.88
C SER A 454 -1.59 -32.41 20.92
N GLU A 455 -1.27 -33.22 19.90
CA GLU A 455 0.02 -33.89 19.76
C GLU A 455 0.37 -34.01 18.27
N ASP A 456 1.35 -33.26 17.79
CA ASP A 456 1.99 -33.56 16.49
C ASP A 456 3.05 -34.64 16.74
N PRO A 457 2.83 -35.91 16.32
CA PRO A 457 3.77 -37.00 16.56
C PRO A 457 5.10 -36.82 15.80
N ASN A 458 5.20 -35.81 14.92
CA ASN A 458 6.40 -35.49 14.15
C ASN A 458 7.16 -34.28 14.68
N LEU A 459 6.72 -33.65 15.78
CA LEU A 459 7.49 -32.60 16.43
C LEU A 459 8.67 -33.24 17.19
N ASP A 460 9.88 -32.77 16.92
CA ASP A 460 11.06 -33.18 17.69
C ASP A 460 10.92 -32.76 19.18
N SER A 461 11.76 -33.34 20.04
CA SER A 461 11.70 -33.07 21.48
C SER A 461 12.00 -31.61 21.86
N GLU A 462 12.70 -30.85 21.01
CA GLU A 462 13.06 -29.45 21.27
C GLU A 462 11.91 -28.48 21.02
N HIS A 463 11.08 -28.73 20.01
CA HIS A 463 9.95 -27.87 19.65
C HIS A 463 8.66 -28.26 20.38
N LYS A 464 8.61 -29.42 21.04
CA LYS A 464 7.42 -29.97 21.69
C LYS A 464 6.93 -29.04 22.79
N GLY A 465 5.65 -28.64 22.73
CA GLY A 465 5.04 -27.73 23.71
C GLY A 465 5.16 -26.23 23.38
N GLN A 466 5.81 -25.84 22.28
CA GLN A 466 5.86 -24.45 21.83
C GLN A 466 4.71 -24.13 20.87
N PRO A 467 3.75 -23.23 21.23
CA PRO A 467 2.57 -22.93 20.40
C PRO A 467 2.90 -22.49 18.97
N LYS A 468 4.05 -21.83 18.80
CA LYS A 468 4.61 -21.39 17.51
C LYS A 468 4.80 -22.52 16.49
N PHE A 469 4.91 -23.78 16.89
CA PHE A 469 5.14 -24.91 15.97
C PHE A 469 3.92 -25.80 15.82
N ASN A 470 2.81 -25.50 16.51
CA ASN A 470 1.60 -26.28 16.42
C ASN A 470 0.91 -26.12 15.05
N ASN A 471 0.22 -27.19 14.63
CA ASN A 471 -0.76 -27.13 13.56
C ASN A 471 -2.11 -26.70 14.15
N TYR A 472 -2.92 -26.00 13.34
CA TYR A 472 -4.18 -25.42 13.79
C TYR A 472 -5.33 -25.79 12.86
N ALA A 473 -6.49 -26.05 13.44
CA ALA A 473 -7.78 -26.01 12.76
C ALA A 473 -8.55 -24.75 13.21
N PHE A 474 -9.44 -24.27 12.34
CA PHE A 474 -10.20 -23.03 12.55
C PHE A 474 -11.69 -23.27 12.34
N ASP A 475 -12.54 -22.59 13.10
CA ASP A 475 -13.99 -22.66 12.88
C ASP A 475 -14.37 -22.09 11.50
N PRO A 476 -15.04 -22.87 10.61
CA PRO A 476 -15.36 -22.40 9.26
C PRO A 476 -16.36 -21.24 9.21
N LEU A 477 -17.31 -21.15 10.14
CA LEU A 477 -18.32 -20.09 10.15
C LEU A 477 -17.70 -18.76 10.58
N GLU A 478 -16.93 -18.78 11.66
CA GLU A 478 -16.20 -17.60 12.14
C GLU A 478 -15.13 -17.17 11.13
N PHE A 479 -14.48 -18.13 10.45
CA PHE A 479 -13.56 -17.84 9.35
C PHE A 479 -14.22 -17.03 8.23
N VAL A 480 -15.37 -17.48 7.72
CA VAL A 480 -16.13 -16.75 6.68
C VAL A 480 -16.56 -15.37 7.20
N ARG A 481 -17.04 -15.27 8.45
CA ARG A 481 -17.40 -13.99 9.07
C ARG A 481 -16.22 -13.01 9.08
N LYS A 482 -15.01 -13.47 9.42
CA LYS A 482 -13.79 -12.65 9.42
C LYS A 482 -13.33 -12.26 8.02
N VAL A 483 -13.50 -13.13 7.03
CA VAL A 483 -13.20 -12.77 5.62
C VAL A 483 -14.20 -11.73 5.09
N ASN A 484 -15.46 -11.79 5.51
CA ASN A 484 -16.46 -10.76 5.22
C ASN A 484 -16.07 -9.41 5.83
N GLU A 485 -15.64 -9.39 7.08
CA GLU A 485 -15.09 -8.20 7.77
C GLU A 485 -13.87 -7.63 7.00
N ALA A 486 -12.94 -8.50 6.56
CA ALA A 486 -11.78 -8.11 5.76
C ALA A 486 -12.16 -7.48 4.42
N GLY A 487 -13.17 -8.06 3.74
CA GLY A 487 -13.69 -7.57 2.47
C GLY A 487 -14.33 -6.19 2.60
N GLN A 488 -15.08 -5.94 3.67
CA GLN A 488 -15.64 -4.62 3.96
C GLN A 488 -14.56 -3.56 4.20
N LEU A 489 -13.53 -3.88 4.99
CA LEU A 489 -12.39 -2.99 5.22
C LEU A 489 -11.63 -2.64 3.93
N MET A 490 -11.46 -3.65 3.06
CA MET A 490 -10.83 -3.49 1.75
C MET A 490 -11.67 -2.58 0.86
N ILE A 491 -12.97 -2.87 0.68
CA ILE A 491 -13.89 -2.08 -0.16
C ILE A 491 -13.90 -0.63 0.28
N ARG A 492 -14.05 -0.37 1.59
CA ARG A 492 -14.06 0.99 2.13
C ARG A 492 -12.79 1.76 1.81
N LYS A 493 -11.64 1.08 1.89
CA LYS A 493 -10.35 1.70 1.63
C LYS A 493 -10.08 1.89 0.13
N SER A 494 -10.51 0.96 -0.71
CA SER A 494 -10.50 1.10 -2.17
C SER A 494 -11.30 2.33 -2.59
N VAL A 495 -12.52 2.52 -2.04
CA VAL A 495 -13.33 3.72 -2.28
C VAL A 495 -12.61 4.99 -1.79
N MET A 496 -12.01 4.95 -0.59
CA MET A 496 -11.26 6.10 -0.08
C MET A 496 -10.06 6.48 -0.96
N LEU A 497 -9.37 5.50 -1.54
CA LEU A 497 -8.22 5.73 -2.43
C LEU A 497 -8.64 6.16 -3.84
N SER A 498 -9.80 5.70 -4.35
CA SER A 498 -10.35 6.15 -5.63
C SER A 498 -10.89 7.57 -5.57
N LEU A 499 -11.28 8.03 -4.37
CA LEU A 499 -11.60 9.43 -4.08
C LEU A 499 -10.30 10.26 -4.07
N ASN A 500 -9.89 10.64 -5.28
CA ASN A 500 -8.66 11.33 -5.66
C ASN A 500 -8.16 12.40 -4.64
N PRO A 501 -7.10 12.15 -3.83
CA PRO A 501 -6.53 13.16 -2.94
C PRO A 501 -5.78 14.28 -3.69
N GLY A 502 -5.42 14.06 -4.96
CA GLY A 502 -4.66 15.01 -5.80
C GLY A 502 -5.43 16.28 -6.20
N LYS A 503 -6.75 16.37 -5.95
CA LYS A 503 -7.50 17.62 -6.12
C LYS A 503 -7.41 18.56 -4.91
N CYS A 504 -6.97 18.08 -3.74
CA CYS A 504 -6.97 18.86 -2.51
C CYS A 504 -5.74 19.77 -2.34
N LEU A 505 -4.62 19.50 -3.03
CA LEU A 505 -3.42 20.33 -2.94
C LEU A 505 -3.48 21.63 -3.78
N ALA A 506 -4.46 21.76 -4.66
CA ALA A 506 -4.73 23.02 -5.37
C ALA A 506 -5.61 24.00 -4.56
N SER A 507 -6.16 23.60 -3.41
CA SER A 507 -7.13 24.38 -2.63
C SER A 507 -6.61 24.84 -1.26
N THR A 508 -5.31 25.03 -1.09
CA THR A 508 -4.73 25.72 0.09
C THR A 508 -5.15 27.20 0.20
N LEU A 509 -5.90 27.71 -0.77
CA LEU A 509 -6.83 28.81 -0.59
C LEU A 509 -8.20 28.19 -0.28
N SER A 510 -8.70 28.34 0.95
CA SER A 510 -10.06 27.97 1.32
C SER A 510 -11.02 28.51 0.25
N PRO A 511 -11.61 27.67 -0.63
CA PRO A 511 -12.55 28.19 -1.61
C PRO A 511 -13.70 28.81 -0.83
N LYS A 512 -14.05 30.04 -1.18
CA LYS A 512 -15.18 30.75 -0.58
C LYS A 512 -16.41 29.88 -0.79
N ILE A 513 -17.02 29.36 0.29
CA ILE A 513 -18.24 28.54 0.21
C ILE A 513 -19.29 29.36 -0.53
N ASP A 514 -19.97 28.73 -1.49
CA ASP A 514 -21.05 29.38 -2.23
C ASP A 514 -22.12 29.92 -1.24
N PRO A 515 -22.59 31.17 -1.38
CA PRO A 515 -23.51 31.77 -0.42
C PRO A 515 -24.82 31.00 -0.20
N VAL A 516 -25.30 30.27 -1.21
CA VAL A 516 -26.52 29.45 -1.08
C VAL A 516 -26.22 28.22 -0.24
N GLN A 517 -25.12 27.52 -0.51
CA GLN A 517 -24.68 26.37 0.27
C GLN A 517 -24.33 26.74 1.72
N GLU A 518 -23.72 27.91 1.94
CA GLU A 518 -23.42 28.44 3.27
C GLU A 518 -24.70 28.67 4.09
N LYS A 519 -25.76 29.21 3.47
CA LYS A 519 -27.05 29.39 4.13
C LYS A 519 -27.72 28.07 4.49
N LEU A 520 -27.60 27.06 3.63
CA LEU A 520 -28.13 25.72 3.90
C LEU A 520 -27.45 25.04 5.10
N LEU A 521 -26.25 25.47 5.50
CA LEU A 521 -25.58 24.93 6.68
C LEU A 521 -26.25 25.29 8.01
N GLU A 522 -27.15 26.28 8.00
CA GLU A 522 -27.96 26.68 9.17
C GLU A 522 -29.18 25.77 9.39
N GLU A 523 -29.56 24.96 8.40
CA GLU A 523 -30.67 23.99 8.52
C GLU A 523 -30.44 23.06 9.72
N ARG A 524 -31.50 22.75 10.48
CA ARG A 524 -31.39 21.86 11.64
C ARG A 524 -31.66 20.41 11.25
N CYS A 525 -30.66 19.55 11.39
CA CYS A 525 -30.77 18.11 11.25
C CYS A 525 -31.28 17.46 12.54
N ILE A 526 -31.87 16.26 12.43
CA ILE A 526 -32.34 15.47 13.58
C ILE A 526 -31.20 14.57 14.05
N LEU A 527 -30.69 14.79 15.27
CA LEU A 527 -29.69 13.90 15.88
C LEU A 527 -30.35 12.63 16.40
N VAL A 528 -29.73 11.48 16.17
CA VAL A 528 -30.26 10.16 16.57
C VAL A 528 -29.20 9.27 17.21
N ASP A 529 -29.64 8.26 17.98
CA ASP A 529 -28.80 7.14 18.38
C ASP A 529 -28.72 6.05 17.28
N GLU A 530 -27.89 5.02 17.46
CA GLU A 530 -27.76 3.90 16.50
C GLU A 530 -29.04 3.08 16.30
N ASN A 531 -30.07 3.29 17.12
CA ASN A 531 -31.37 2.63 17.03
C ASN A 531 -32.44 3.57 16.44
N ASP A 532 -32.03 4.68 15.84
CA ASP A 532 -32.90 5.68 15.23
C ASP A 532 -33.83 6.42 16.21
N ARG A 533 -33.46 6.46 17.50
CA ARG A 533 -34.17 7.28 18.49
C ARG A 533 -33.64 8.70 18.43
N LYS A 534 -34.55 9.67 18.29
CA LYS A 534 -34.19 11.09 18.33
C LYS A 534 -33.59 11.46 19.70
N ILE A 535 -32.38 12.02 19.69
CA ILE A 535 -31.68 12.50 20.89
C ILE A 535 -31.54 14.04 20.92
N GLY A 536 -31.76 14.71 19.78
CA GLY A 536 -31.62 16.17 19.71
C GLY A 536 -31.78 16.72 18.31
N SER A 537 -31.24 17.92 18.10
CA SER A 537 -31.08 18.53 16.77
C SER A 537 -29.84 19.42 16.77
N ASP A 538 -29.15 19.49 15.65
CA ASP A 538 -28.00 20.40 15.47
C ASP A 538 -28.01 20.99 14.06
N SER A 539 -27.22 22.04 13.84
CA SER A 539 -27.01 22.61 12.51
C SER A 539 -26.41 21.59 11.56
N LYS A 540 -26.75 21.69 10.28
CA LYS A 540 -26.16 20.90 9.21
C LYS A 540 -24.65 21.07 9.20
N ARG A 541 -24.14 22.27 9.48
CA ARG A 541 -22.69 22.51 9.69
C ARG A 541 -22.10 21.53 10.68
N ASN A 542 -22.63 21.48 11.90
CA ASN A 542 -22.07 20.64 12.95
C ASN A 542 -22.24 19.15 12.65
N CYS A 543 -23.38 18.76 12.07
CA CYS A 543 -23.65 17.36 11.70
C CYS A 543 -22.69 16.80 10.63
N HIS A 544 -22.06 17.68 9.85
CA HIS A 544 -21.15 17.30 8.78
C HIS A 544 -19.71 17.73 9.04
N THR A 545 -19.44 18.50 10.10
CA THR A 545 -18.07 18.86 10.46
C THR A 545 -17.47 17.69 11.22
N LEU A 546 -16.37 17.15 10.69
CA LEU A 546 -15.58 16.13 11.35
C LEU A 546 -14.83 16.76 12.52
N ASP A 547 -14.89 16.11 13.67
CA ASP A 547 -14.05 16.40 14.81
C ASP A 547 -12.59 15.93 14.58
N ASP A 548 -11.74 16.14 15.57
CA ASP A 548 -10.33 15.71 15.52
C ASP A 548 -10.14 14.19 15.36
N ARG A 549 -11.20 13.39 15.57
CA ARG A 549 -11.22 11.94 15.39
C ARG A 549 -11.75 11.54 14.01
N GLY A 550 -12.09 12.50 13.16
CA GLY A 550 -12.68 12.24 11.85
C GLY A 550 -14.13 11.77 11.91
N GLN A 551 -14.85 12.08 13.00
CA GLN A 551 -16.26 11.71 13.21
C GLN A 551 -17.15 12.95 13.23
N SER A 552 -18.38 12.82 12.75
CA SER A 552 -19.42 13.84 12.93
C SER A 552 -20.62 13.27 13.71
N PRO A 553 -21.47 14.11 14.31
CA PRO A 553 -22.66 13.65 15.03
C PRO A 553 -23.58 12.80 14.16
N LEU A 554 -24.05 11.67 14.72
CA LEU A 554 -25.01 10.79 14.03
C LEU A 554 -26.36 11.51 13.87
N HIS A 555 -26.82 11.60 12.63
CA HIS A 555 -28.07 12.27 12.30
C HIS A 555 -28.89 11.49 11.26
N ARG A 556 -30.19 11.75 11.21
CA ARG A 556 -31.11 11.08 10.27
C ARG A 556 -30.98 11.67 8.88
N ALA A 557 -31.01 10.81 7.86
CA ALA A 557 -30.95 11.16 6.45
C ALA A 557 -31.92 10.31 5.61
N PHE A 558 -32.01 10.61 4.31
CA PHE A 558 -32.68 9.75 3.33
C PHE A 558 -31.95 9.72 1.99
N SER A 559 -32.14 8.60 1.29
CA SER A 559 -31.69 8.35 -0.07
C SER A 559 -32.88 7.91 -0.92
N LEU A 560 -33.31 8.78 -1.83
CA LEU A 560 -34.41 8.55 -2.76
C LEU A 560 -33.90 7.99 -4.09
N PHE A 561 -34.56 6.93 -4.57
CA PHE A 561 -34.39 6.34 -5.89
C PHE A 561 -35.68 6.48 -6.69
N ILE A 562 -35.66 7.30 -7.74
CA ILE A 562 -36.78 7.44 -8.68
C ILE A 562 -36.50 6.62 -9.94
N PHE A 563 -37.43 5.74 -10.26
CA PHE A 563 -37.43 4.93 -11.47
C PHE A 563 -38.45 5.49 -12.46
N ASN A 564 -38.10 5.54 -13.74
CA ASN A 564 -39.07 5.82 -14.80
C ASN A 564 -39.87 4.55 -15.17
N GLU A 565 -40.78 4.65 -16.14
CA GLU A 565 -41.60 3.51 -16.60
C GLU A 565 -40.77 2.37 -17.21
N ASN A 566 -39.56 2.67 -17.72
CA ASN A 566 -38.63 1.70 -18.29
C ASN A 566 -37.73 1.03 -17.23
N ASN A 567 -38.01 1.24 -15.94
CA ASN A 567 -37.19 0.76 -14.83
C ASN A 567 -35.74 1.29 -14.86
N GLU A 568 -35.53 2.51 -15.34
CA GLU A 568 -34.24 3.20 -15.30
C GLU A 568 -34.21 4.17 -14.11
N ILE A 569 -33.09 4.23 -13.39
CA ILE A 569 -32.92 5.13 -12.23
C ILE A 569 -32.50 6.51 -12.73
N LEU A 570 -33.16 7.57 -12.22
CA LEU A 570 -32.66 8.93 -12.36
C LEU A 570 -31.47 9.14 -11.42
N MET A 571 -30.29 9.30 -12.01
CA MET A 571 -29.03 9.58 -11.32
C MET A 571 -28.73 11.08 -11.40
N GLN A 572 -28.08 11.62 -10.36
CA GLN A 572 -27.56 12.99 -10.38
C GLN A 572 -26.05 13.02 -10.14
N GLN A 573 -25.37 13.95 -10.79
CA GLN A 573 -24.04 14.40 -10.43
C GLN A 573 -24.17 15.65 -9.57
N ARG A 574 -23.59 15.62 -8.38
CA ARG A 574 -23.56 16.74 -7.44
C ARG A 574 -22.85 17.94 -8.09
N SER A 575 -23.34 19.16 -7.84
CA SER A 575 -22.65 20.39 -8.26
C SER A 575 -21.22 20.45 -7.68
N ASP A 576 -20.34 21.21 -8.32
CA ASP A 576 -19.01 21.47 -7.76
C ASP A 576 -19.08 22.42 -6.54
N ASP A 577 -20.23 23.09 -6.33
CA ASP A 577 -20.49 24.00 -5.20
C ASP A 577 -20.87 23.27 -3.90
N LYS A 578 -21.28 21.98 -3.98
CA LYS A 578 -21.64 21.19 -2.80
C LYS A 578 -20.47 21.12 -1.81
N ILE A 579 -20.78 21.34 -0.54
CA ILE A 579 -19.77 21.27 0.54
C ILE A 579 -19.27 19.84 0.74
N THR A 580 -20.19 18.86 0.79
CA THR A 580 -19.84 17.44 0.86
C THR A 580 -19.92 16.79 -0.52
N PHE A 581 -18.85 16.10 -0.93
CA PHE A 581 -18.76 15.29 -2.15
C PHE A 581 -19.08 16.05 -3.45
N PRO A 582 -18.47 17.22 -3.71
CA PRO A 582 -18.70 17.96 -4.94
C PRO A 582 -18.33 17.14 -6.19
N GLY A 583 -19.15 17.25 -7.24
CA GLY A 583 -18.89 16.59 -8.52
C GLY A 583 -19.07 15.06 -8.54
N LEU A 584 -19.45 14.42 -7.43
CA LEU A 584 -19.70 12.98 -7.37
C LEU A 584 -21.08 12.59 -7.89
N TRP A 585 -21.16 11.46 -8.57
CA TRP A 585 -22.40 10.82 -9.00
C TRP A 585 -23.07 10.06 -7.85
N THR A 586 -24.38 10.15 -7.76
CA THR A 586 -25.21 9.55 -6.70
C THR A 586 -26.62 9.20 -7.22
N ASN A 587 -27.40 8.49 -6.40
CA ASN A 587 -28.83 8.26 -6.63
C ASN A 587 -29.64 9.58 -6.69
N THR A 588 -30.92 9.47 -6.98
CA THR A 588 -31.76 10.60 -7.40
C THR A 588 -31.73 11.81 -6.49
N CYS A 589 -31.87 11.64 -5.18
CA CYS A 589 -31.84 12.76 -4.22
C CYS A 589 -31.44 12.24 -2.84
N CYS A 590 -30.51 12.93 -2.18
CA CYS A 590 -30.01 12.59 -0.84
C CYS A 590 -29.94 13.84 0.02
N SER A 591 -30.61 13.82 1.18
CA SER A 591 -30.62 14.95 2.10
C SER A 591 -31.20 14.53 3.45
N HIS A 592 -31.47 15.52 4.31
CA HIS A 592 -31.95 15.32 5.68
C HIS A 592 -33.42 15.72 5.86
N PRO A 593 -34.20 14.98 6.67
CA PRO A 593 -35.38 15.54 7.31
C PRO A 593 -34.97 16.64 8.30
N LEU A 594 -35.68 17.76 8.26
CA LEU A 594 -35.46 18.88 9.15
C LEU A 594 -36.02 18.59 10.54
N ALA A 595 -35.40 19.19 11.56
CA ALA A 595 -35.90 19.19 12.92
C ALA A 595 -37.10 20.14 13.09
N VAL A 596 -38.15 19.93 12.28
CA VAL A 596 -39.48 20.57 12.36
C VAL A 596 -40.57 19.51 12.59
N PRO A 597 -41.72 19.84 13.21
CA PRO A 597 -42.75 18.86 13.56
C PRO A 597 -43.19 17.95 12.41
N GLU A 598 -43.28 18.50 11.20
CA GLU A 598 -43.82 17.83 10.02
C GLU A 598 -42.89 16.75 9.45
N GLU A 599 -41.57 16.89 9.67
CA GLU A 599 -40.52 16.00 9.12
C GLU A 599 -39.88 15.08 10.17
N GLN A 600 -40.15 15.32 11.46
CA GLN A 600 -39.67 14.47 12.55
C GLN A 600 -40.51 13.21 12.77
N ASP A 601 -41.75 13.21 12.28
CA ASP A 601 -42.70 12.11 12.47
C ASP A 601 -42.26 10.86 11.70
N VAL A 602 -41.88 9.80 12.42
CA VAL A 602 -41.50 8.50 11.86
C VAL A 602 -42.66 7.50 11.84
N SER A 603 -43.87 7.92 12.22
CA SER A 603 -45.07 7.10 12.11
C SER A 603 -45.52 6.95 10.65
N ASN A 604 -46.54 6.11 10.42
CA ASN A 604 -47.17 5.93 9.11
C ASN A 604 -46.15 5.71 7.98
N GLU A 605 -45.30 4.69 8.13
CA GLU A 605 -44.22 4.38 7.19
C GLU A 605 -43.29 5.60 6.94
N ALA A 606 -42.73 6.16 8.02
CA ALA A 606 -41.74 7.24 7.97
C ALA A 606 -42.21 8.50 7.22
N ILE A 607 -43.44 8.94 7.49
CA ILE A 607 -44.09 10.06 6.76
C ILE A 607 -43.24 11.34 6.73
N GLY A 608 -42.55 11.68 7.82
CA GLY A 608 -41.71 12.87 7.91
C GLY A 608 -40.52 12.82 6.96
N VAL A 609 -39.91 11.65 6.80
CA VAL A 609 -38.80 11.44 5.87
C VAL A 609 -39.27 11.52 4.41
N ARG A 610 -40.46 10.97 4.10
CA ARG A 610 -41.05 11.07 2.76
C ARG A 610 -41.42 12.51 2.38
N ARG A 611 -41.90 13.31 3.34
CA ARG A 611 -42.10 14.76 3.16
C ARG A 611 -40.80 15.49 2.87
N ALA A 612 -39.74 15.18 3.63
CA ALA A 612 -38.42 15.75 3.39
C ALA A 612 -37.88 15.41 1.99
N ALA A 613 -38.08 14.17 1.54
CA ALA A 613 -37.71 13.73 0.20
C ALA A 613 -38.45 14.50 -0.90
N GLN A 614 -39.77 14.69 -0.78
CA GLN A 614 -40.55 15.51 -1.72
C GLN A 614 -40.08 16.97 -1.73
N ARG A 615 -39.78 17.56 -0.56
CA ARG A 615 -39.25 18.94 -0.47
C ARG A 615 -37.91 19.07 -1.18
N ARG A 616 -36.98 18.15 -0.93
CA ARG A 616 -35.61 18.25 -1.45
C ARG A 616 -35.51 17.91 -2.92
N VAL A 617 -36.28 16.94 -3.41
CA VAL A 617 -36.30 16.64 -4.85
C VAL A 617 -36.87 17.82 -5.66
N LEU A 618 -37.80 18.60 -5.08
CA LEU A 618 -38.24 19.86 -5.67
C LEU A 618 -37.10 20.89 -5.68
N SER A 619 -36.37 21.05 -4.58
CA SER A 619 -35.26 22.02 -4.50
C SER A 619 -34.02 21.68 -5.35
N GLU A 620 -33.68 20.39 -5.48
CA GLU A 620 -32.49 19.91 -6.19
C GLU A 620 -32.78 19.67 -7.68
N LEU A 621 -33.90 19.03 -7.99
CA LEU A 621 -34.23 18.57 -9.34
C LEU A 621 -35.44 19.28 -9.94
N GLY A 622 -36.10 20.21 -9.24
CA GLY A 622 -37.30 20.87 -9.76
C GLY A 622 -38.48 19.92 -9.97
N ILE A 623 -38.46 18.72 -9.37
CA ILE A 623 -39.54 17.74 -9.51
C ILE A 623 -40.72 18.18 -8.64
N LEU A 624 -41.80 18.58 -9.30
CA LEU A 624 -43.01 19.04 -8.65
C LEU A 624 -43.72 17.91 -7.87
N PRO A 625 -44.41 18.22 -6.76
CA PRO A 625 -45.11 17.24 -5.91
C PRO A 625 -46.04 16.27 -6.67
N GLU A 626 -46.69 16.70 -7.76
CA GLU A 626 -47.55 15.84 -8.58
C GLU A 626 -46.80 14.69 -9.27
N HIS A 627 -45.50 14.87 -9.56
CA HIS A 627 -44.64 13.84 -10.15
C HIS A 627 -43.91 13.02 -9.08
N CYS A 628 -43.95 13.47 -7.82
CA CYS A 628 -43.32 12.82 -6.67
C CYS A 628 -44.26 12.74 -5.46
N PRO A 629 -45.44 12.08 -5.57
CA PRO A 629 -46.42 12.05 -4.49
C PRO A 629 -45.94 11.19 -3.32
N ILE A 630 -46.05 11.74 -2.11
CA ILE A 630 -45.59 11.13 -0.85
C ILE A 630 -46.19 9.73 -0.65
N GLU A 631 -47.45 9.54 -1.02
CA GLU A 631 -48.21 8.29 -0.83
C GLU A 631 -47.67 7.14 -1.69
N LYS A 632 -46.95 7.46 -2.78
CA LYS A 632 -46.32 6.46 -3.66
C LYS A 632 -44.84 6.25 -3.36
N MET A 633 -44.25 7.04 -2.46
CA MET A 633 -42.88 6.81 -2.01
C MET A 633 -42.86 5.64 -1.04
N VAL A 634 -42.21 4.57 -1.44
CA VAL A 634 -42.05 3.34 -0.67
C VAL A 634 -40.83 3.48 0.23
N TYR A 635 -41.03 3.47 1.54
CA TYR A 635 -39.94 3.33 2.50
C TYR A 635 -39.54 1.85 2.58
N LEU A 636 -38.31 1.52 2.17
CA LEU A 636 -37.80 0.15 2.14
C LEU A 636 -37.13 -0.26 3.45
N THR A 637 -36.02 0.38 3.80
CA THR A 637 -35.19 0.00 4.95
C THR A 637 -34.26 1.14 5.37
N ARG A 638 -33.43 0.92 6.39
CA ARG A 638 -32.45 1.88 6.90
C ARG A 638 -31.05 1.31 6.84
N ILE A 639 -30.11 2.16 6.45
CA ILE A 639 -28.68 1.86 6.51
C ILE A 639 -28.00 2.82 7.50
N LEU A 640 -27.03 2.34 8.25
CA LEU A 640 -26.18 3.17 9.12
C LEU A 640 -24.79 3.20 8.52
N TYR A 641 -24.29 4.36 8.14
CA TYR A 641 -22.96 4.50 7.53
C TYR A 641 -22.28 5.80 7.95
N SER A 642 -20.95 5.85 7.84
CA SER A 642 -20.20 7.10 7.92
C SER A 642 -19.05 7.13 6.92
N ALA A 643 -18.84 8.29 6.31
CA ALA A 643 -17.84 8.49 5.29
C ALA A 643 -17.27 9.92 5.35
N PRO A 644 -15.94 10.09 5.40
CA PRO A 644 -15.33 11.41 5.23
C PRO A 644 -15.56 11.91 3.79
N SER A 645 -15.68 13.22 3.61
CA SER A 645 -15.72 13.83 2.29
C SER A 645 -14.33 13.86 1.66
N GLN A 646 -14.26 14.23 0.37
CA GLN A 646 -13.00 14.28 -0.39
C GLN A 646 -11.97 15.24 0.23
N CYS A 647 -12.41 16.22 1.02
CA CYS A 647 -11.60 17.33 1.52
C CYS A 647 -11.81 17.59 3.02
N GLY A 648 -10.74 17.54 3.81
CA GLY A 648 -10.62 18.24 5.10
C GLY A 648 -11.67 17.91 6.17
N GLN A 649 -12.28 18.96 6.71
CA GLN A 649 -13.12 18.96 7.91
C GLN A 649 -14.55 18.44 7.72
N TRP A 650 -14.93 17.88 6.56
CA TRP A 650 -16.32 17.53 6.26
C TRP A 650 -16.54 16.03 6.04
N GLY A 651 -17.71 15.52 6.41
CA GLY A 651 -18.11 14.14 6.17
C GLY A 651 -19.57 13.87 6.54
N GLU A 652 -19.94 12.58 6.49
CA GLU A 652 -21.28 12.07 6.78
C GLU A 652 -21.21 11.05 7.91
N ASN A 653 -22.23 11.07 8.75
CA ASN A 653 -22.51 10.03 9.74
C ASN A 653 -24.02 9.92 9.90
N GLU A 654 -24.60 9.00 9.14
CA GLU A 654 -26.02 9.03 8.82
C GLU A 654 -26.71 7.70 9.11
N LEU A 655 -27.92 7.84 9.66
CA LEU A 655 -28.93 6.80 9.63
C LEU A 655 -29.89 7.12 8.47
N ASP A 656 -29.63 6.45 7.35
CA ASP A 656 -30.16 6.80 6.05
C ASP A 656 -31.35 5.90 5.66
N TYR A 657 -32.50 6.55 5.43
CA TYR A 657 -33.75 5.93 5.02
C TYR A 657 -33.77 5.74 3.50
N ILE A 658 -33.92 4.49 3.07
CA ILE A 658 -33.97 4.14 1.65
C ILE A 658 -35.42 4.27 1.15
N LEU A 659 -35.63 5.20 0.22
CA LEU A 659 -36.93 5.50 -0.37
C LEU A 659 -36.94 5.18 -1.87
N PHE A 660 -38.01 4.56 -2.35
CA PHE A 660 -38.20 4.22 -3.75
C PHE A 660 -39.48 4.86 -4.29
N LEU A 661 -39.42 5.36 -5.51
CA LEU A 661 -40.58 5.85 -6.24
C LEU A 661 -40.52 5.40 -7.69
N LYS A 662 -41.60 4.79 -8.19
CA LYS A 662 -41.77 4.58 -9.62
C LYS A 662 -42.68 5.66 -10.21
N ALA A 663 -42.11 6.52 -11.06
CA ALA A 663 -42.79 7.64 -11.66
C ALA A 663 -43.24 7.30 -13.09
N LYS A 664 -44.54 7.51 -13.37
CA LYS A 664 -45.11 7.34 -14.72
C LYS A 664 -44.65 8.43 -15.69
N THR A 665 -44.61 9.66 -15.20
CA THR A 665 -44.12 10.81 -15.95
C THR A 665 -43.27 11.63 -15.00
N LEU A 666 -42.05 11.95 -15.43
CA LEU A 666 -41.10 12.70 -14.62
C LEU A 666 -40.65 13.93 -15.41
N LYS A 667 -40.97 15.11 -14.89
CA LYS A 667 -40.43 16.39 -15.35
C LYS A 667 -39.55 16.96 -14.25
N PHE A 668 -38.37 17.42 -14.63
CA PHE A 668 -37.36 17.96 -13.73
C PHE A 668 -36.63 19.12 -14.40
N GLU A 669 -36.21 20.07 -13.59
CA GLU A 669 -35.39 21.22 -13.94
C GLU A 669 -34.30 21.35 -12.86
N PRO A 670 -33.12 20.73 -13.06
CA PRO A 670 -32.11 20.66 -12.02
C PRO A 670 -31.59 22.04 -11.62
N ASN A 671 -31.49 22.28 -10.31
CA ASN A 671 -30.88 23.48 -9.77
C ASN A 671 -29.35 23.38 -9.93
N PRO A 672 -28.69 24.24 -10.72
CA PRO A 672 -27.26 24.14 -11.00
C PRO A 672 -26.37 24.28 -9.77
N ASN A 673 -26.86 24.92 -8.69
CA ASN A 673 -26.14 25.02 -7.43
C ASN A 673 -26.14 23.69 -6.64
N GLU A 674 -27.07 22.78 -6.93
CA GLU A 674 -27.19 21.48 -6.26
C GLU A 674 -26.72 20.33 -7.18
N VAL A 675 -27.04 20.41 -8.47
CA VAL A 675 -26.91 19.33 -9.45
C VAL A 675 -26.20 19.83 -10.70
N LYS A 676 -25.08 19.18 -11.05
CA LYS A 676 -24.28 19.44 -12.24
C LYS A 676 -24.85 18.81 -13.49
N GLU A 677 -25.26 17.54 -13.37
CA GLU A 677 -25.69 16.71 -14.49
C GLU A 677 -26.70 15.67 -13.97
N VAL A 678 -27.58 15.19 -14.85
CA VAL A 678 -28.51 14.10 -14.56
C VAL A 678 -28.51 13.10 -15.70
N MET A 679 -28.73 11.83 -15.39
CA MET A 679 -28.89 10.79 -16.40
C MET A 679 -29.87 9.71 -15.95
N PHE A 680 -30.56 9.09 -16.90
CA PHE A 680 -31.21 7.81 -16.64
C PHE A 680 -30.22 6.68 -16.85
N MET A 681 -30.09 5.82 -15.85
CA MET A 681 -29.22 4.65 -15.89
C MET A 681 -30.07 3.38 -15.96
N LYS A 682 -29.71 2.47 -16.86
CA LYS A 682 -30.31 1.14 -16.98
C LYS A 682 -29.65 0.16 -16.03
N ALA A 683 -30.38 -0.87 -15.62
CA ALA A 683 -29.86 -1.92 -14.73
C ALA A 683 -28.59 -2.60 -15.27
N ASN A 684 -28.52 -2.83 -16.58
CA ASN A 684 -27.36 -3.47 -17.22
C ASN A 684 -26.14 -2.55 -17.35
N GLN A 685 -26.29 -1.24 -17.09
CA GLN A 685 -25.19 -0.27 -17.09
C GLN A 685 -24.60 -0.09 -15.69
N LEU A 686 -25.21 -0.68 -14.64
CA LEU A 686 -24.79 -0.45 -13.26
C LEU A 686 -23.35 -0.88 -13.01
N ASP A 687 -22.93 -2.03 -13.54
CA ASP A 687 -21.56 -2.54 -13.35
C ASP A 687 -20.54 -1.61 -14.05
N ASP A 688 -20.76 -1.30 -15.32
CA ASP A 688 -19.93 -0.37 -16.10
C ASP A 688 -19.87 1.01 -15.42
N PHE A 689 -20.99 1.50 -14.88
CA PHE A 689 -21.06 2.78 -14.20
C PHE A 689 -20.25 2.82 -12.89
N ILE A 690 -20.16 1.69 -12.18
CA ILE A 690 -19.32 1.54 -10.98
C ILE A 690 -17.83 1.42 -11.36
N GLN A 691 -17.51 0.79 -12.48
CA GLN A 691 -16.15 0.55 -12.96
C GLN A 691 -15.52 1.78 -13.64
N ASP A 692 -16.25 2.43 -14.55
CA ASP A 692 -15.73 3.51 -15.39
C ASP A 692 -15.57 4.85 -14.64
N ARG A 693 -16.11 4.97 -13.41
CA ARG A 693 -16.18 6.24 -12.68
C ARG A 693 -15.66 6.14 -11.25
N PRO A 694 -14.46 6.65 -10.94
CA PRO A 694 -13.96 6.78 -9.56
C PRO A 694 -14.73 7.82 -8.72
N ASN A 695 -15.74 8.47 -9.30
CA ASN A 695 -16.47 9.59 -8.73
C ASN A 695 -17.89 9.22 -8.28
N LEU A 696 -18.04 8.17 -7.47
CA LEU A 696 -19.33 7.83 -6.83
C LEU A 696 -19.36 8.28 -5.37
N THR A 697 -20.53 8.70 -4.89
CA THR A 697 -20.72 8.94 -3.46
C THR A 697 -20.60 7.63 -2.66
N PRO A 698 -20.06 7.68 -1.42
CA PRO A 698 -19.80 6.47 -0.64
C PRO A 698 -21.06 5.62 -0.40
N TRP A 699 -22.19 6.25 -0.07
CA TRP A 699 -23.45 5.53 0.17
C TRP A 699 -24.00 4.89 -1.10
N PHE A 700 -23.93 5.58 -2.25
CA PHE A 700 -24.38 5.02 -3.51
C PHE A 700 -23.53 3.82 -3.90
N ALA A 701 -22.20 3.90 -3.76
CA ALA A 701 -21.30 2.78 -4.02
C ALA A 701 -21.59 1.57 -3.10
N LEU A 702 -21.89 1.82 -1.82
CA LEU A 702 -22.30 0.76 -0.87
C LEU A 702 -23.60 0.09 -1.33
N LEU A 703 -24.63 0.87 -1.63
CA LEU A 703 -25.93 0.35 -2.08
C LEU A 703 -25.82 -0.37 -3.41
N ALA A 704 -25.09 0.19 -4.37
CA ALA A 704 -24.88 -0.34 -5.71
C ALA A 704 -24.20 -1.73 -5.70
N ARG A 705 -23.27 -1.96 -4.76
CA ARG A 705 -22.54 -3.23 -4.63
C ARG A 705 -23.25 -4.27 -3.75
N SER A 706 -24.24 -3.86 -2.95
CA SER A 706 -24.90 -4.75 -1.96
C SER A 706 -26.36 -5.02 -2.30
N PHE A 707 -27.23 -4.03 -2.15
CA PHE A 707 -28.67 -4.21 -2.17
C PHE A 707 -29.33 -3.84 -3.49
N LEU A 708 -28.81 -2.80 -4.16
CA LEU A 708 -29.45 -2.19 -5.33
C LEU A 708 -29.67 -3.20 -6.48
N PRO A 709 -28.75 -4.12 -6.83
CA PRO A 709 -28.99 -5.08 -7.91
C PRO A 709 -30.23 -5.94 -7.66
N LYS A 710 -30.46 -6.36 -6.40
CA LYS A 710 -31.61 -7.15 -5.99
C LYS A 710 -32.90 -6.33 -6.03
N TRP A 711 -32.88 -5.11 -5.50
CA TRP A 711 -34.04 -4.23 -5.49
C TRP A 711 -34.45 -3.80 -6.90
N TRP A 712 -33.47 -3.51 -7.77
CA TRP A 712 -33.69 -3.12 -9.15
C TRP A 712 -34.36 -4.24 -9.94
N ALA A 713 -33.89 -5.48 -9.80
CA ALA A 713 -34.48 -6.65 -10.45
C ALA A 713 -35.95 -6.88 -10.05
N GLY A 714 -36.34 -6.47 -8.83
CA GLY A 714 -37.71 -6.58 -8.32
C GLY A 714 -38.43 -5.24 -8.16
N VAL A 715 -38.09 -4.22 -8.95
CA VAL A 715 -38.64 -2.86 -8.79
C VAL A 715 -40.17 -2.79 -8.98
N GLU A 716 -40.75 -3.68 -9.79
CA GLU A 716 -42.22 -3.77 -9.95
C GLU A 716 -42.93 -4.28 -8.69
N THR A 717 -42.21 -5.02 -7.85
CA THR A 717 -42.72 -5.65 -6.62
C THR A 717 -41.89 -5.20 -5.42
N ILE A 718 -41.45 -3.94 -5.43
CA ILE A 718 -40.46 -3.38 -4.49
C ILE A 718 -40.89 -3.52 -3.03
N GLU A 719 -42.20 -3.48 -2.77
CA GLU A 719 -42.84 -3.68 -1.47
C GLU A 719 -42.41 -4.96 -0.75
N GLN A 720 -42.07 -6.04 -1.48
CA GLN A 720 -41.63 -7.31 -0.89
C GLN A 720 -40.28 -7.20 -0.16
N PHE A 721 -39.52 -6.13 -0.41
CA PHE A 721 -38.21 -5.90 0.19
C PHE A 721 -38.27 -4.95 1.40
N LYS A 722 -39.46 -4.58 1.87
CA LYS A 722 -39.63 -3.76 3.08
C LYS A 722 -39.02 -4.49 4.30
N ASP A 723 -38.10 -3.81 4.96
CA ASP A 723 -37.57 -4.17 6.27
C ASP A 723 -37.46 -2.92 7.14
N HIS A 724 -38.51 -2.68 7.92
CA HIS A 724 -38.59 -1.55 8.86
C HIS A 724 -38.07 -1.92 10.25
N THR A 725 -37.65 -3.17 10.46
CA THR A 725 -37.17 -3.66 11.76
C THR A 725 -35.67 -3.56 11.89
N SER A 726 -34.95 -3.91 10.83
CA SER A 726 -33.49 -3.88 10.83
C SER A 726 -32.93 -2.50 10.54
N ILE A 727 -31.68 -2.31 10.96
CA ILE A 727 -30.81 -1.23 10.52
C ILE A 727 -29.55 -1.93 9.98
N HIS A 728 -29.30 -1.81 8.68
CA HIS A 728 -28.15 -2.42 8.04
C HIS A 728 -26.90 -1.58 8.33
N LYS A 729 -26.05 -2.06 9.24
CA LYS A 729 -24.86 -1.33 9.68
C LYS A 729 -23.69 -1.54 8.71
N PHE A 730 -23.18 -0.44 8.16
CA PHE A 730 -21.92 -0.36 7.43
C PHE A 730 -20.90 0.31 8.35
N PRO A 731 -20.06 -0.46 9.05
CA PRO A 731 -19.26 0.07 10.14
C PRO A 731 -18.32 1.20 9.70
N SER A 732 -18.51 2.38 10.29
CA SER A 732 -17.44 3.35 10.45
C SER A 732 -16.41 2.78 11.43
N LYS A 733 -15.13 3.14 11.27
CA LYS A 733 -14.08 2.59 12.13
C LYS A 733 -14.26 3.36 13.43
N SER A 734 -14.46 2.64 14.53
CA SER A 734 -14.17 3.13 15.88
C SER A 734 -12.71 3.53 15.98
#